data_AF-A0A419FGI8-F1
#
_entry.id   AF-A0A419FGI8-F1
#
_cell.length_a   1.000
_cell.length_b   1.000
_cell.length_c   1.000
_cell.angle_alpha   90.00
_cell.angle_beta   90.00
_cell.angle_gamma   90.00
#
_symmetry.space_group_name_H-M   'P 1'
#
loop_
_entity.id
_entity.type
_entity.pdbx_description
1 polymer ?
#
loop_
_entity_poly.entity_id
_entity_poly.type
_entity_poly.pdbx_seq_one_letter_code
_entity_poly.pdbx_strand_id
1 'polypeptide(L)'
;MNKAISSQLLLILVLAFLAVNLNSCVYFNTYYNAKRYFKEGQKENENNETGRPKTTNYQKSIDSAARVLEYYPDSKYVDDALLIMGKAYFEIENYPKAKRKFEELMAKFPDSPLRDEARLYLGKTLLAVQQTEQGIALLTELWSAGSEKNIRLQSQRRLADYQMEKENYRQALVEYQKIQQELEDSQQRADVWYLVGECHRHLEEYEKAEEAYSKVQDEKPTRKREFEARLKRTETMRQRGELEPALQIAEELLRKDIYFTWFEQAYLAKGEILTDLERYDEAIEIFKRILELYPRTDTSAKASYLMGRIYLEKLQDFDKADEYLTRVQTEKSGTEYGKEASVAVADLRVLKSLVGQIDSLTTDLDTLDFQLTWIAEHPGEQPPPPPPDSSLAPDSVLAAMPGGDPLSPENMMDPEMRRLLEMQGGDPDNPGMMPPSATPAGMMDPSGNPMGPSYAGQQYPGPMQGVPPGMTPEAGLRERRVTLAPLPTDSSSIYERMDRDREMLAGVRYRHAEHLWLQFGYADSARIIFQDLAVQEDDPEAAAKSILALYRFAEEASPDSTGPDSLLTWLHERFPETEYDRWVRPRLGLEPLPEPVDSAEYSFCQAEDLWALQEQPDLAVDAYLEVAEQYAETEWGPKALYAAAWLQEYVIEDHRAALAAYDSLLVKFPQSEYVAVARKKTAPLPPEEPEEPDSAEVVPDTTLAEELAAVEPVQPAPTQGSGPPELIGGERALEAFIHSNHLYPLVAMEAGLTGEVTVSFIVDTQGHPRDFQLIAEEPQGFDFGVMAIEALQSMRFRPGYQEGQYVEFPMTQTVRFRL
;
A
#
# COMPACT_ATOMS: atom_id res chain seq x y z
N MET A 1 31.46 -80.30 39.06
CA MET A 1 30.95 -78.95 39.42
C MET A 1 31.70 -77.81 38.73
N ASN A 2 33.04 -77.80 38.64
CA ASN A 2 33.79 -76.63 38.13
C ASN A 2 33.56 -76.26 36.65
N LYS A 3 33.25 -77.20 35.74
CA LYS A 3 33.00 -76.89 34.31
C LYS A 3 31.64 -76.22 34.05
N ALA A 4 30.61 -76.54 34.83
CA ALA A 4 29.27 -75.96 34.67
C ALA A 4 29.22 -74.51 35.17
N ILE A 5 29.92 -74.22 36.26
CA ILE A 5 30.03 -72.86 36.83
C ILE A 5 30.83 -71.95 35.87
N SER A 6 31.89 -72.47 35.22
CA SER A 6 32.68 -71.73 34.22
C SER A 6 31.88 -71.39 32.95
N SER A 7 31.02 -72.29 32.49
CA SER A 7 30.16 -72.06 31.32
C SER A 7 29.06 -71.03 31.58
N GLN A 8 28.44 -71.05 32.77
CA GLN A 8 27.44 -70.04 33.15
C GLN A 8 28.07 -68.68 33.37
N LEU A 9 29.26 -68.61 33.99
CA LEU A 9 29.99 -67.36 34.17
C LEU A 9 30.41 -66.75 32.82
N LEU A 10 30.85 -67.57 31.87
CA LEU A 10 31.19 -67.14 30.51
C LEU A 10 29.96 -66.62 29.76
N LEU A 11 28.81 -67.31 29.87
CA LEU A 11 27.56 -66.85 29.26
C LEU A 11 27.09 -65.52 29.86
N ILE A 12 27.19 -65.34 31.18
CA ILE A 12 26.86 -64.08 31.85
C ILE A 12 27.81 -62.96 31.39
N LEU A 13 29.11 -63.24 31.26
CA LEU A 13 30.09 -62.27 30.75
C LEU A 13 29.84 -61.91 29.28
N VAL A 14 29.44 -62.86 28.44
CA VAL A 14 29.08 -62.62 27.03
C VAL A 14 27.77 -61.84 26.91
N LEU A 15 26.76 -62.15 27.73
CA LEU A 15 25.51 -61.40 27.77
C LEU A 15 25.70 -59.99 28.35
N ALA A 16 26.56 -59.83 29.36
CA ALA A 16 26.96 -58.52 29.89
C ALA A 16 27.74 -57.72 28.85
N PHE A 17 28.67 -58.36 28.12
CA PHE A 17 29.41 -57.73 27.03
C PHE A 17 28.48 -57.32 25.87
N LEU A 18 27.54 -58.17 25.48
CA LEU A 18 26.52 -57.84 24.47
C LEU A 18 25.58 -56.72 24.95
N ALA A 19 25.16 -56.71 26.21
CA ALA A 19 24.32 -55.64 26.77
C ALA A 19 25.06 -54.29 26.84
N VAL A 20 26.35 -54.29 27.20
CA VAL A 20 27.20 -53.08 27.19
C VAL A 20 27.40 -52.56 25.76
N ASN A 21 27.61 -53.44 24.78
CA ASN A 21 27.77 -53.04 23.38
C ASN A 21 26.44 -52.63 22.72
N LEU A 22 25.30 -53.24 23.07
CA LEU A 22 23.99 -52.86 22.56
C LEU A 22 23.54 -51.49 23.09
N ASN A 23 23.80 -51.18 24.37
CA ASN A 23 23.54 -49.85 24.92
C ASN A 23 24.37 -48.77 24.20
N SER A 24 25.60 -49.10 23.76
CA SER A 24 26.48 -48.18 23.04
C SER A 24 25.95 -47.73 21.67
N CYS A 25 25.18 -48.59 20.98
CA CYS A 25 24.61 -48.29 19.68
C CYS A 25 23.29 -47.48 19.76
N VAL A 26 22.51 -47.63 20.82
CA VAL A 26 21.18 -47.00 20.94
C VAL A 26 21.28 -45.51 21.32
N TYR A 27 22.18 -45.11 22.24
CA TYR A 27 22.35 -43.69 22.56
C TYR A 27 23.05 -42.91 21.43
N PHE A 28 23.98 -43.54 20.71
CA PHE A 28 24.64 -42.95 19.54
C PHE A 28 23.61 -42.59 18.46
N ASN A 29 22.67 -43.50 18.16
CA ASN A 29 21.60 -43.21 17.20
C ASN A 29 20.68 -42.05 17.65
N THR A 30 20.48 -41.87 18.95
CA THR A 30 19.56 -40.86 19.48
C THR A 30 20.09 -39.43 19.31
N TYR A 31 21.37 -39.17 19.63
CA TYR A 31 21.99 -37.87 19.37
C TYR A 31 22.12 -37.57 17.88
N TYR A 32 22.48 -38.55 17.05
CA TYR A 32 22.58 -38.35 15.60
C TYR A 32 21.22 -38.01 14.97
N ASN A 33 20.13 -38.57 15.48
CA ASN A 33 18.79 -38.14 15.09
C ASN A 33 18.53 -36.68 15.44
N ALA A 34 18.90 -36.22 16.65
CA ALA A 34 18.79 -34.81 17.02
C ALA A 34 19.56 -33.91 16.02
N LYS A 35 20.82 -34.27 15.73
CA LYS A 35 21.67 -33.56 14.76
C LYS A 35 21.11 -33.53 13.35
N ARG A 36 20.56 -34.64 12.89
CA ARG A 36 19.93 -34.75 11.59
C ARG A 36 18.69 -33.87 11.51
N TYR A 37 17.78 -33.95 12.49
CA TYR A 37 16.57 -33.15 12.52
C TYR A 37 16.87 -31.65 12.61
N PHE A 38 17.88 -31.24 13.37
CA PHE A 38 18.34 -29.86 13.40
C PHE A 38 18.76 -29.36 12.01
N LYS A 39 19.57 -30.13 11.28
CA LYS A 39 19.99 -29.78 9.92
C LYS A 39 18.83 -29.76 8.92
N GLU A 40 17.88 -30.67 9.06
CA GLU A 40 16.66 -30.68 8.25
C GLU A 40 15.83 -29.41 8.51
N GLY A 41 15.71 -28.98 9.78
CA GLY A 41 15.05 -27.72 10.14
C GLY A 41 15.76 -26.49 9.56
N GLN A 42 17.09 -26.43 9.61
CA GLN A 42 17.85 -25.34 8.99
C GLN A 42 17.59 -25.26 7.49
N LYS A 43 17.67 -26.40 6.80
CA LYS A 43 17.40 -26.46 5.35
C LYS A 43 15.96 -26.09 5.01
N GLU A 44 14.99 -26.45 5.84
CA GLU A 44 13.59 -26.08 5.65
C GLU A 44 13.35 -24.57 5.80
N ASN A 45 14.02 -23.92 6.75
CA ASN A 45 13.94 -22.47 6.95
C ASN A 45 14.72 -21.69 5.88
N GLU A 46 15.88 -22.18 5.44
CA GLU A 46 16.64 -21.57 4.34
C GLU A 46 15.84 -21.49 3.04
N ASN A 47 14.93 -22.44 2.82
CA ASN A 47 14.04 -22.48 1.65
C ASN A 47 12.63 -21.93 1.94
N ASN A 48 12.42 -21.26 3.08
CA ASN A 48 11.09 -20.78 3.45
C ASN A 48 10.87 -19.32 3.04
N GLU A 49 10.10 -19.11 1.98
CA GLU A 49 9.73 -17.79 1.45
C GLU A 49 8.72 -17.05 2.33
N THR A 50 8.03 -17.75 3.24
CA THR A 50 6.94 -17.20 4.07
C THR A 50 7.41 -16.43 5.32
N GLY A 51 8.71 -16.36 5.58
CA GLY A 51 9.31 -15.62 6.70
C GLY A 51 9.12 -16.23 8.11
N ARG A 52 8.11 -17.07 8.34
CA ARG A 52 7.88 -17.72 9.65
C ARG A 52 8.76 -18.96 9.85
N PRO A 53 9.42 -19.17 11.01
CA PRO A 53 10.23 -20.37 11.22
C PRO A 53 9.40 -21.66 11.16
N LYS A 54 9.80 -22.64 10.35
CA LYS A 54 9.22 -23.99 10.38
C LYS A 54 9.75 -24.73 11.61
N THR A 55 8.88 -24.98 12.58
CA THR A 55 9.29 -25.47 13.91
C THR A 55 9.38 -26.99 14.01
N THR A 56 8.74 -27.74 13.10
CA THR A 56 8.54 -29.20 13.20
C THR A 56 9.83 -30.00 13.40
N ASN A 57 10.86 -29.77 12.58
CA ASN A 57 12.10 -30.54 12.69
C ASN A 57 12.99 -30.06 13.84
N TYR A 58 12.91 -28.78 14.22
CA TYR A 58 13.54 -28.30 15.45
C TYR A 58 12.93 -28.96 16.69
N GLN A 59 11.61 -29.15 16.74
CA GLN A 59 10.96 -29.86 17.83
C GLN A 59 11.42 -31.32 17.91
N LYS A 60 11.50 -32.04 16.79
CA LYS A 60 12.07 -33.41 16.76
C LYS A 60 13.53 -33.46 17.21
N SER A 61 14.31 -32.42 16.91
CA SER A 61 15.68 -32.26 17.40
C SER A 61 15.70 -32.13 18.93
N ILE A 62 14.86 -31.27 19.48
CA ILE A 62 14.70 -31.04 20.92
C ILE A 62 14.32 -32.34 21.63
N ASP A 63 13.31 -33.07 21.14
CA ASP A 63 12.84 -34.31 21.76
C ASP A 63 13.89 -35.43 21.71
N SER A 64 14.69 -35.45 20.65
CA SER A 64 15.81 -36.40 20.51
C SER A 64 16.97 -36.05 21.43
N ALA A 65 17.31 -34.77 21.56
CA ALA A 65 18.34 -34.29 22.49
C ALA A 65 17.91 -34.50 23.94
N ALA A 66 16.64 -34.25 24.29
CA ALA A 66 16.09 -34.47 25.62
C ALA A 66 16.25 -35.93 26.10
N ARG A 67 16.01 -36.89 25.20
CA ARG A 67 16.23 -38.32 25.49
C ARG A 67 17.69 -38.66 25.82
N VAL A 68 18.65 -37.95 25.23
CA VAL A 68 20.07 -38.11 25.60
C VAL A 68 20.29 -37.68 27.04
N LEU A 69 19.71 -36.55 27.45
CA LEU A 69 19.84 -36.01 28.81
C LEU A 69 19.11 -36.86 29.86
N GLU A 70 17.95 -37.41 29.53
CA GLU A 70 17.11 -38.18 30.45
C GLU A 70 17.61 -39.61 30.66
N TYR A 71 17.86 -40.33 29.56
CA TYR A 71 18.16 -41.77 29.63
C TYR A 71 19.66 -42.07 29.64
N TYR A 72 20.51 -41.12 29.23
CA TYR A 72 21.95 -41.31 29.11
C TYR A 72 22.77 -40.14 29.70
N PRO A 73 22.53 -39.75 30.97
CA PRO A 73 23.14 -38.57 31.60
C PRO A 73 24.66 -38.64 31.77
N ASP A 74 25.27 -39.83 31.71
CA ASP A 74 26.73 -40.03 31.79
C ASP A 74 27.39 -40.16 30.40
N SER A 75 26.63 -39.93 29.33
CA SER A 75 27.13 -40.03 27.96
C SER A 75 28.08 -38.89 27.60
N LYS A 76 29.06 -39.18 26.73
CA LYS A 76 29.95 -38.15 26.15
C LYS A 76 29.26 -37.13 25.25
N TYR A 77 27.97 -37.30 24.97
CA TYR A 77 27.16 -36.45 24.09
C TYR A 77 26.22 -35.53 24.86
N VAL A 78 26.37 -35.42 26.18
CA VAL A 78 25.44 -34.62 27.00
C VAL A 78 25.62 -33.13 26.74
N ASP A 79 26.85 -32.63 26.63
CA ASP A 79 27.14 -31.25 26.24
C ASP A 79 26.75 -30.99 24.77
N ASP A 80 27.04 -31.91 23.86
CA ASP A 80 26.54 -31.93 22.48
C ASP A 80 24.99 -31.79 22.40
N ALA A 81 24.27 -32.57 23.22
CA ALA A 81 22.82 -32.55 23.29
C ALA A 81 22.27 -31.25 23.90
N LEU A 82 22.93 -30.71 24.93
CA LEU A 82 22.58 -29.40 25.49
C LEU A 82 22.76 -28.28 24.46
N LEU A 83 23.88 -28.28 23.73
CA LEU A 83 24.16 -27.26 22.71
C LEU A 83 23.10 -27.31 21.60
N ILE A 84 22.84 -28.49 21.04
CA ILE A 84 21.90 -28.60 19.92
C ILE A 84 20.46 -28.31 20.33
N MET A 85 20.08 -28.67 21.57
CA MET A 85 18.78 -28.34 22.13
C MET A 85 18.65 -26.83 22.34
N GLY A 86 19.69 -26.17 22.86
CA GLY A 86 19.75 -24.72 22.97
C GLY A 86 19.63 -24.02 21.62
N LYS A 87 20.38 -24.48 20.61
CA LYS A 87 20.30 -23.96 19.23
C LYS A 87 18.91 -24.16 18.64
N ALA A 88 18.32 -25.34 18.78
CA ALA A 88 16.97 -25.62 18.29
C ALA A 88 15.93 -24.72 18.97
N TYR A 89 16.05 -24.48 20.29
CA TYR A 89 15.19 -23.52 20.98
C TYR A 89 15.37 -22.08 20.50
N PHE A 90 16.59 -21.68 20.16
CA PHE A 90 16.87 -20.37 19.57
C PHE A 90 16.20 -20.19 18.20
N GLU A 91 16.28 -21.19 17.32
CA GLU A 91 15.69 -21.16 15.97
C GLU A 91 14.15 -21.12 15.97
N ILE A 92 13.51 -21.65 17.02
CA ILE A 92 12.06 -21.54 17.23
C ILE A 92 11.68 -20.37 18.14
N GLU A 93 12.60 -19.42 18.34
CA GLU A 93 12.42 -18.18 19.10
C GLU A 93 12.04 -18.39 20.57
N ASN A 94 12.27 -19.59 21.11
CA ASN A 94 12.10 -19.89 22.52
C ASN A 94 13.37 -19.51 23.30
N TYR A 95 13.68 -18.21 23.31
CA TYR A 95 14.88 -17.65 23.92
C TYR A 95 15.06 -17.99 25.41
N PRO A 96 14.01 -18.04 26.26
CA PRO A 96 14.17 -18.43 27.66
C PRO A 96 14.70 -19.86 27.83
N LYS A 97 14.20 -20.82 27.03
CA LYS A 97 14.71 -22.20 27.07
C LYS A 97 16.09 -22.32 26.44
N ALA A 98 16.35 -21.58 25.36
CA ALA A 98 17.67 -21.53 24.73
C ALA A 98 18.74 -21.04 25.72
N LYS A 99 18.49 -19.90 26.37
CA LYS A 99 19.36 -19.30 27.40
C LYS A 99 19.70 -20.32 28.50
N ARG A 100 18.68 -20.96 29.09
CA ARG A 100 18.86 -21.98 30.14
C ARG A 100 19.75 -23.13 29.68
N LYS A 101 19.62 -23.59 28.43
CA LYS A 101 20.41 -24.72 27.91
C LYS A 101 21.88 -24.35 27.67
N PHE A 102 22.15 -23.14 27.18
CA PHE A 102 23.53 -22.66 27.04
C PHE A 102 24.19 -22.43 28.41
N GLU A 103 23.47 -21.82 29.36
CA GLU A 103 23.95 -21.65 30.74
C GLU A 103 24.21 -22.99 31.43
N GLU A 104 23.31 -23.97 31.24
CA GLU A 104 23.46 -25.33 31.77
C GLU A 104 24.72 -26.01 31.22
N LEU A 105 24.99 -25.90 29.91
CA LEU A 105 26.21 -26.42 29.29
C LEU A 105 27.45 -25.78 29.91
N MET A 106 27.49 -24.45 29.99
CA MET A 106 28.64 -23.71 30.52
C MET A 106 28.90 -23.99 31.99
N ALA A 107 27.85 -24.19 32.79
CA ALA A 107 27.97 -24.47 34.22
C ALA A 107 28.40 -25.91 34.53
N LYS A 108 27.85 -26.89 33.80
CA LYS A 108 28.16 -28.32 34.03
C LYS A 108 29.42 -28.80 33.32
N PHE A 109 29.78 -28.18 32.20
CA PHE A 109 30.90 -28.59 31.35
C PHE A 109 31.84 -27.41 31.05
N PRO A 110 32.52 -26.84 32.07
CA PRO A 110 33.34 -25.64 31.92
C PRO A 110 34.56 -25.82 31.00
N ASP A 111 35.01 -27.07 30.79
CA ASP A 111 36.15 -27.44 29.93
C ASP A 111 35.72 -28.02 28.57
N SER A 112 34.41 -28.01 28.25
CA SER A 112 33.92 -28.53 26.97
C SER A 112 34.42 -27.67 25.80
N PRO A 113 34.86 -28.27 24.67
CA PRO A 113 35.22 -27.53 23.46
C PRO A 113 34.02 -26.78 22.87
N LEU A 114 32.79 -27.16 23.23
CA LEU A 114 31.56 -26.52 22.78
C LEU A 114 31.21 -25.24 23.55
N ARG A 115 31.98 -24.92 24.60
CA ARG A 115 31.69 -23.79 25.49
C ARG A 115 31.66 -22.47 24.75
N ASP A 116 32.59 -22.22 23.83
CA ASP A 116 32.63 -20.95 23.09
C ASP A 116 31.49 -20.85 22.06
N GLU A 117 31.05 -21.97 21.48
CA GLU A 117 29.85 -21.99 20.63
C GLU A 117 28.60 -21.73 21.48
N ALA A 118 28.49 -22.33 22.67
CA ALA A 118 27.39 -22.04 23.60
C ALA A 118 27.37 -20.57 24.02
N ARG A 119 28.53 -19.96 24.27
CA ARG A 119 28.66 -18.51 24.55
C ARG A 119 28.22 -17.65 23.38
N LEU A 120 28.57 -18.03 22.14
CA LEU A 120 28.14 -17.33 20.93
C LEU A 120 26.60 -17.30 20.85
N TYR A 121 25.96 -18.46 20.98
CA TYR A 121 24.49 -18.52 20.93
C TYR A 121 23.81 -17.90 22.15
N LEU A 122 24.42 -17.97 23.34
CA LEU A 122 23.94 -17.24 24.50
C LEU A 122 24.00 -15.73 24.25
N GLY A 123 25.09 -15.21 23.67
CA GLY A 123 25.22 -13.81 23.29
C GLY A 123 24.13 -13.38 22.31
N LYS A 124 23.90 -14.17 21.25
CA LYS A 124 22.78 -13.99 20.31
C LYS A 124 21.43 -13.97 21.02
N THR A 125 21.21 -14.92 21.93
CA THR A 125 19.95 -15.05 22.71
C THR A 125 19.74 -13.83 23.60
N LEU A 126 20.79 -13.35 24.28
CA LEU A 126 20.74 -12.17 25.16
C LEU A 126 20.38 -10.90 24.38
N LEU A 127 20.92 -10.72 23.18
CA LEU A 127 20.53 -9.62 22.30
C LEU A 127 19.04 -9.69 21.91
N ALA A 128 18.54 -10.89 21.57
CA ALA A 128 17.14 -11.09 21.19
C ALA A 128 16.16 -10.81 22.35
N VAL A 129 16.55 -11.09 23.60
CA VAL A 129 15.75 -10.77 24.80
C VAL A 129 16.03 -9.39 25.39
N GLN A 130 16.62 -8.48 24.60
CA GLN A 130 16.94 -7.10 24.97
C GLN A 130 17.90 -6.94 26.18
N GLN A 131 18.63 -8.00 26.54
CA GLN A 131 19.72 -7.95 27.53
C GLN A 131 21.02 -7.54 26.84
N THR A 132 21.00 -6.36 26.23
CA THR A 132 21.99 -5.90 25.26
C THR A 132 23.40 -5.84 25.83
N GLU A 133 23.59 -5.23 26.99
CA GLU A 133 24.93 -5.06 27.59
C GLU A 133 25.62 -6.42 27.82
N GLN A 134 24.88 -7.39 28.35
CA GLN A 134 25.39 -8.74 28.61
C GLN A 134 25.67 -9.48 27.30
N GLY A 135 24.77 -9.35 26.32
CA GLY A 135 24.93 -9.98 25.00
C GLY A 135 26.16 -9.45 24.26
N ILE A 136 26.33 -8.13 24.21
CA ILE A 136 27.50 -7.49 23.58
C ILE A 136 28.78 -7.89 24.29
N ALA A 137 28.83 -7.78 25.62
CA ALA A 137 30.02 -8.13 26.39
C ALA A 137 30.46 -9.58 26.12
N LEU A 138 29.51 -10.52 26.10
CA LEU A 138 29.81 -11.92 25.85
C LEU A 138 30.35 -12.18 24.44
N LEU A 139 29.80 -11.50 23.42
CA LEU A 139 30.25 -11.62 22.03
C LEU A 139 31.60 -10.94 21.78
N THR A 140 31.87 -9.80 22.42
CA THR A 140 33.16 -9.10 22.36
C THR A 140 34.27 -9.90 23.03
N GLU A 141 33.97 -10.56 24.16
CA GLU A 141 34.93 -11.41 24.83
C GLU A 141 35.42 -12.56 23.93
N LEU A 142 34.53 -13.18 23.14
CA LEU A 142 34.90 -14.25 22.21
C LEU A 142 35.96 -13.80 21.20
N TRP A 143 35.90 -12.55 20.74
CA TRP A 143 36.93 -11.97 19.87
C TRP A 143 38.28 -11.84 20.59
N SER A 144 38.27 -11.29 21.81
CA SER A 144 39.50 -11.01 22.57
C SER A 144 40.16 -12.25 23.21
N ALA A 145 39.37 -13.29 23.53
CA ALA A 145 39.83 -14.47 24.26
C ALA A 145 40.55 -15.51 23.38
N GLY A 146 40.68 -15.24 22.08
CA GLY A 146 41.37 -16.13 21.17
C GLY A 146 40.59 -17.40 20.81
N SER A 147 39.25 -17.39 20.95
CA SER A 147 38.35 -18.48 20.53
C SER A 147 38.60 -18.94 19.10
N GLU A 148 38.10 -20.12 18.72
CA GLU A 148 38.24 -20.62 17.35
C GLU A 148 37.80 -19.60 16.31
N LYS A 149 38.57 -19.49 15.22
CA LYS A 149 38.39 -18.46 14.19
C LYS A 149 36.94 -18.34 13.69
N ASN A 150 36.28 -19.47 13.41
CA ASN A 150 34.89 -19.48 12.96
C ASN A 150 33.93 -18.87 14.02
N ILE A 151 34.13 -19.18 15.30
CA ILE A 151 33.31 -18.64 16.40
C ILE A 151 33.50 -17.13 16.52
N ARG A 152 34.76 -16.65 16.47
CA ARG A 152 35.05 -15.21 16.53
C ARG A 152 34.47 -14.45 15.34
N LEU A 153 34.56 -15.00 14.13
CA LEU A 153 33.95 -14.40 12.95
C LEU A 153 32.42 -14.33 13.07
N GLN A 154 31.78 -15.39 13.58
CA GLN A 154 30.33 -15.40 13.81
C GLN A 154 29.90 -14.44 14.94
N SER A 155 30.68 -14.32 16.02
CA SER A 155 30.36 -13.39 17.12
C SER A 155 30.48 -11.95 16.63
N GLN A 156 31.55 -11.66 15.90
CA GLN A 156 31.82 -10.36 15.30
C GLN A 156 30.77 -9.99 14.25
N ARG A 157 30.32 -10.97 13.45
CA ARG A 157 29.23 -10.77 12.50
C ARG A 157 27.92 -10.44 13.19
N ARG A 158 27.56 -11.15 14.26
CA ARG A 158 26.34 -10.81 15.02
C ARG A 158 26.41 -9.42 15.63
N LEU A 159 27.57 -8.99 16.14
CA LEU A 159 27.75 -7.62 16.62
C LEU A 159 27.53 -6.60 15.50
N ALA A 160 28.11 -6.83 14.31
CA ALA A 160 27.90 -5.97 13.15
C ALA A 160 26.41 -5.92 12.72
N ASP A 161 25.76 -7.07 12.62
CA ASP A 161 24.33 -7.18 12.27
C ASP A 161 23.46 -6.45 13.31
N TYR A 162 23.77 -6.59 14.61
CA TYR A 162 23.07 -5.85 15.67
C TYR A 162 23.25 -4.34 15.54
N GLN A 163 24.44 -3.86 15.17
CA GLN A 163 24.66 -2.43 14.92
C GLN A 163 23.92 -1.94 13.68
N MET A 164 23.77 -2.77 12.64
CA MET A 164 22.91 -2.48 11.49
C MET A 164 21.43 -2.37 11.91
N GLU A 165 20.93 -3.32 12.71
CA GLU A 165 19.56 -3.32 13.26
C GLU A 165 19.27 -2.06 14.12
N LYS A 166 20.32 -1.44 14.68
CA LYS A 166 20.24 -0.19 15.46
C LYS A 166 20.63 1.05 14.66
N GLU A 167 20.78 0.92 13.34
CA GLU A 167 21.14 2.01 12.43
C GLU A 167 22.48 2.70 12.79
N ASN A 168 23.31 2.03 13.59
CA ASN A 168 24.65 2.48 13.98
C ASN A 168 25.67 2.09 12.91
N TYR A 169 25.46 2.53 11.67
CA TYR A 169 26.23 2.11 10.49
C TYR A 169 27.74 2.32 10.62
N ARG A 170 28.18 3.40 11.29
CA ARG A 170 29.60 3.64 11.57
C ARG A 170 30.22 2.58 12.47
N GLN A 171 29.50 2.12 13.49
CA GLN A 171 29.98 1.05 14.36
C GLN A 171 29.97 -0.29 13.61
N ALA A 172 28.92 -0.56 12.83
CA ALA A 172 28.85 -1.74 11.98
C ALA A 172 30.06 -1.85 11.03
N LEU A 173 30.47 -0.74 10.39
CA LEU A 173 31.67 -0.68 9.56
C LEU A 173 32.95 -1.08 10.29
N VAL A 174 33.14 -0.61 11.53
CA VAL A 174 34.30 -1.00 12.36
C VAL A 174 34.28 -2.52 12.59
N GLU A 175 33.11 -3.07 12.86
CA GLU A 175 32.97 -4.51 13.09
C GLU A 175 33.18 -5.34 11.82
N TYR A 176 32.71 -4.88 10.65
CA TYR A 176 32.96 -5.53 9.36
C TYR A 176 34.44 -5.46 8.95
N GLN A 177 35.14 -4.36 9.22
CA GLN A 177 36.58 -4.24 8.96
C GLN A 177 37.39 -5.30 9.73
N LYS A 178 37.02 -5.60 10.98
CA LYS A 178 37.66 -6.68 11.75
C LYS A 178 37.43 -8.05 11.11
N ILE A 179 36.20 -8.32 10.63
CA ILE A 179 35.86 -9.56 9.93
C ILE A 179 36.72 -9.72 8.67
N GLN A 180 36.83 -8.67 7.84
CA GLN A 180 37.58 -8.69 6.58
C GLN A 180 39.05 -9.10 6.75
N GLN A 181 39.70 -8.70 7.85
CA GLN A 181 41.12 -9.01 8.10
C GLN A 181 41.38 -10.50 8.35
N GLU A 182 40.42 -11.22 8.92
CA GLU A 182 40.57 -12.65 9.23
C GLU A 182 39.90 -13.56 8.18
N LEU A 183 39.04 -13.04 7.30
CA LEU A 183 38.21 -13.86 6.43
C LEU A 183 38.98 -14.47 5.24
N GLU A 184 39.05 -15.80 5.20
CA GLU A 184 39.71 -16.56 4.12
C GLU A 184 38.75 -16.99 3.00
N ASP A 185 37.48 -17.20 3.33
CA ASP A 185 36.47 -17.63 2.36
C ASP A 185 36.05 -16.46 1.46
N SER A 186 36.13 -16.68 0.14
CA SER A 186 35.85 -15.64 -0.85
C SER A 186 34.37 -15.26 -0.87
N GLN A 187 33.45 -16.23 -0.76
CA GLN A 187 32.02 -15.95 -0.79
C GLN A 187 31.58 -15.15 0.43
N GLN A 188 32.11 -15.49 1.61
CA GLN A 188 31.87 -14.70 2.81
C GLN A 188 32.47 -13.29 2.68
N ARG A 189 33.59 -13.11 1.94
CA ARG A 189 34.19 -11.77 1.74
C ARG A 189 33.30 -10.92 0.85
N ALA A 190 32.73 -11.52 -0.21
CA ALA A 190 31.70 -10.90 -1.02
C ALA A 190 30.48 -10.45 -0.18
N ASP A 191 29.99 -11.30 0.73
CA ASP A 191 28.87 -10.94 1.62
C ASP A 191 29.21 -9.76 2.53
N VAL A 192 30.44 -9.69 3.04
CA VAL A 192 30.88 -8.57 3.89
C VAL A 192 31.06 -7.29 3.08
N TRP A 193 31.64 -7.35 1.87
CA TRP A 193 31.75 -6.17 0.99
C TRP A 193 30.39 -5.59 0.64
N TYR A 194 29.40 -6.44 0.37
CA TYR A 194 28.02 -6.01 0.14
C TYR A 194 27.46 -5.22 1.34
N LEU A 195 27.65 -5.74 2.56
CA LEU A 195 27.17 -5.06 3.77
C LEU A 195 27.92 -3.78 4.11
N VAL A 196 29.22 -3.73 3.81
CA VAL A 196 30.00 -2.48 3.88
C VAL A 196 29.42 -1.45 2.92
N GLY A 197 29.02 -1.88 1.71
CA GLY A 197 28.30 -1.03 0.76
C GLY A 197 26.99 -0.49 1.32
N GLU A 198 26.16 -1.37 1.93
CA GLU A 198 24.90 -0.95 2.55
C GLU A 198 25.12 0.05 3.68
N CYS A 199 26.13 -0.16 4.55
CA CYS A 199 26.50 0.80 5.59
C CYS A 199 26.82 2.17 5.00
N HIS A 200 27.66 2.23 3.97
CA HIS A 200 28.05 3.49 3.35
C HIS A 200 26.86 4.17 2.64
N ARG A 201 25.97 3.40 2.02
CA ARG A 201 24.76 3.92 1.37
C ARG A 201 23.83 4.58 2.40
N HIS A 202 23.59 3.94 3.55
CA HIS A 202 22.80 4.52 4.63
C HIS A 202 23.45 5.72 5.32
N LEU A 203 24.78 5.87 5.20
CA LEU A 203 25.52 7.05 5.63
C LEU A 203 25.58 8.15 4.54
N GLU A 204 24.89 7.96 3.42
CA GLU A 204 24.93 8.84 2.23
C GLU A 204 26.34 9.00 1.63
N GLU A 205 27.26 8.09 1.96
CA GLU A 205 28.62 8.04 1.41
C GLU A 205 28.62 7.24 0.09
N TYR A 206 27.86 7.72 -0.90
CA TYR A 206 27.53 6.97 -2.12
C TYR A 206 28.75 6.50 -2.93
N GLU A 207 29.84 7.27 -2.98
CA GLU A 207 31.07 6.86 -3.66
C GLU A 207 31.72 5.63 -3.00
N LYS A 208 31.78 5.61 -1.67
CA LYS A 208 32.33 4.47 -0.92
C LYS A 208 31.41 3.26 -1.00
N ALA A 209 30.10 3.49 -1.02
CA ALA A 209 29.12 2.43 -1.21
C ALA A 209 29.30 1.75 -2.57
N GLU A 210 29.41 2.54 -3.64
CA GLU A 210 29.67 2.03 -4.99
C GLU A 210 31.00 1.23 -5.06
N GLU A 211 32.07 1.76 -4.46
CA GLU A 211 33.37 1.07 -4.40
C GLU A 211 33.25 -0.29 -3.69
N ALA A 212 32.54 -0.34 -2.56
CA ALA A 212 32.31 -1.56 -1.80
C ALA A 212 31.47 -2.59 -2.58
N TYR A 213 30.40 -2.16 -3.25
CA TYR A 213 29.61 -3.06 -4.11
C TYR A 213 30.42 -3.58 -5.29
N SER A 214 31.28 -2.75 -5.89
CA SER A 214 32.17 -3.15 -6.98
C SER A 214 33.12 -4.28 -6.54
N LYS A 215 33.69 -4.21 -5.33
CA LYS A 215 34.58 -5.25 -4.79
C LYS A 215 33.92 -6.62 -4.60
N VAL A 216 32.58 -6.69 -4.56
CA VAL A 216 31.87 -7.97 -4.47
C VAL A 216 32.18 -8.87 -5.67
N GLN A 217 32.27 -8.30 -6.88
CA GLN A 217 32.53 -9.09 -8.09
C GLN A 217 33.94 -9.70 -8.10
N ASP A 218 34.87 -9.13 -7.34
CA ASP A 218 36.25 -9.61 -7.21
C ASP A 218 36.35 -10.85 -6.31
N GLU A 219 35.28 -11.15 -5.54
CA GLU A 219 35.27 -12.14 -4.44
C GLU A 219 34.47 -13.41 -4.72
N LYS A 220 34.54 -13.95 -5.95
CA LYS A 220 33.86 -15.18 -6.40
C LYS A 220 32.46 -15.38 -5.76
N PRO A 221 31.58 -14.36 -5.84
CA PRO A 221 30.31 -14.35 -5.12
C PRO A 221 29.38 -15.47 -5.61
N THR A 222 28.35 -15.78 -4.82
CA THR A 222 27.21 -16.53 -5.36
C THR A 222 26.51 -15.69 -6.43
N ARG A 223 25.80 -16.34 -7.37
CA ARG A 223 25.07 -15.62 -8.43
C ARG A 223 24.10 -14.59 -7.86
N LYS A 224 23.39 -14.96 -6.80
CA LYS A 224 22.48 -14.08 -6.06
C LYS A 224 23.21 -12.86 -5.51
N ARG A 225 24.33 -13.08 -4.80
CA ARG A 225 25.11 -11.98 -4.21
C ARG A 225 25.71 -11.05 -5.26
N GLU A 226 26.20 -11.60 -6.39
CA GLU A 226 26.69 -10.80 -7.52
C GLU A 226 25.59 -9.90 -8.08
N PHE A 227 24.39 -10.46 -8.32
CA PHE A 227 23.25 -9.70 -8.78
C PHE A 227 22.85 -8.60 -7.80
N GLU A 228 22.68 -8.94 -6.52
CA GLU A 228 22.30 -7.99 -5.46
C GLU A 228 23.29 -6.83 -5.36
N ALA A 229 24.60 -7.11 -5.39
CA ALA A 229 25.61 -6.07 -5.32
C ALA A 229 25.61 -5.15 -6.55
N ARG A 230 25.44 -5.71 -7.75
CA ARG A 230 25.36 -4.92 -8.98
C ARG A 230 24.09 -4.07 -9.03
N LEU A 231 22.96 -4.60 -8.60
CA LEU A 231 21.70 -3.84 -8.50
C LEU A 231 21.84 -2.69 -7.47
N LYS A 232 22.39 -2.96 -6.29
CA LYS A 232 22.64 -1.92 -5.27
C LYS A 232 23.64 -0.87 -5.73
N ARG A 233 24.64 -1.27 -6.52
CA ARG A 233 25.54 -0.33 -7.19
C ARG A 233 24.77 0.57 -8.17
N THR A 234 23.91 0.00 -9.01
CA THR A 234 23.03 0.75 -9.93
C THR A 234 22.15 1.76 -9.20
N GLU A 235 21.46 1.35 -8.13
CA GLU A 235 20.62 2.23 -7.30
C GLU A 235 21.44 3.37 -6.66
N THR A 236 22.62 3.05 -6.15
CA THR A 236 23.55 4.03 -5.54
C THR A 236 24.03 5.06 -6.56
N MET A 237 24.36 4.61 -7.78
CA MET A 237 24.77 5.50 -8.86
C MET A 237 23.62 6.41 -9.32
N ARG A 238 22.39 5.89 -9.36
CA ARG A 238 21.18 6.68 -9.63
C ARG A 238 21.00 7.80 -8.59
N GLN A 239 21.14 7.48 -7.30
CA GLN A 239 21.07 8.45 -6.20
C GLN A 239 22.15 9.55 -6.30
N ARG A 240 23.30 9.24 -6.89
CA ARG A 240 24.38 10.21 -7.16
C ARG A 240 24.16 11.03 -8.45
N GLY A 241 23.13 10.71 -9.24
CA GLY A 241 22.85 11.34 -10.54
C GLY A 241 23.67 10.79 -11.70
N GLU A 242 24.40 9.69 -11.53
CA GLU A 242 25.16 9.03 -12.62
C GLU A 242 24.27 8.03 -13.37
N LEU A 243 23.30 8.58 -14.09
CA LEU A 243 22.18 7.85 -14.65
C LEU A 243 22.56 6.93 -15.82
N GLU A 244 23.35 7.38 -16.79
CA GLU A 244 23.73 6.54 -17.95
C GLU A 244 24.64 5.37 -17.57
N PRO A 245 25.67 5.54 -16.72
CA PRO A 245 26.43 4.39 -16.22
C PRO A 245 25.56 3.43 -15.40
N ALA A 246 24.61 3.94 -14.60
CA ALA A 246 23.66 3.10 -13.86
C ALA A 246 22.76 2.29 -14.81
N LEU A 247 22.25 2.94 -15.86
CA LEU A 247 21.42 2.32 -16.90
C LEU A 247 22.18 1.18 -17.60
N GLN A 248 23.45 1.40 -17.95
CA GLN A 248 24.28 0.38 -18.58
C GLN A 248 24.38 -0.88 -17.71
N ILE A 249 24.59 -0.73 -16.40
CA ILE A 249 24.68 -1.87 -15.48
C ILE A 249 23.33 -2.60 -15.40
N ALA A 250 22.21 -1.88 -15.33
CA ALA A 250 20.87 -2.48 -15.33
C ALA A 250 20.63 -3.34 -16.60
N GLU A 251 21.03 -2.84 -17.77
CA GLU A 251 20.93 -3.58 -19.03
C GLU A 251 21.87 -4.79 -19.10
N GLU A 252 23.05 -4.71 -18.49
CA GLU A 252 23.95 -5.86 -18.36
C GLU A 252 23.40 -6.93 -17.41
N LEU A 253 22.59 -6.55 -16.41
CA LEU A 253 21.89 -7.51 -15.55
C LEU A 253 20.81 -8.26 -16.33
N LEU A 254 20.04 -7.55 -17.16
CA LEU A 254 18.97 -8.12 -17.98
C LEU A 254 19.48 -9.03 -19.12
N ARG A 255 20.67 -8.75 -19.67
CA ARG A 255 21.27 -9.57 -20.75
C ARG A 255 21.79 -10.94 -20.32
N LYS A 256 21.97 -11.17 -19.03
CA LYS A 256 22.58 -12.41 -18.50
C LYS A 256 21.47 -13.37 -18.04
N ASP A 257 21.15 -14.36 -18.86
CA ASP A 257 20.13 -15.39 -18.58
C ASP A 257 20.27 -16.06 -17.20
N ILE A 258 21.49 -16.11 -16.65
CA ILE A 258 21.76 -16.65 -15.32
C ILE A 258 21.08 -15.87 -14.18
N TYR A 259 20.56 -14.67 -14.43
CA TYR A 259 19.86 -13.82 -13.48
C TYR A 259 18.35 -13.74 -13.71
N PHE A 260 17.77 -14.60 -14.56
CA PHE A 260 16.34 -14.52 -14.93
C PHE A 260 15.40 -14.47 -13.71
N THR A 261 15.75 -15.15 -12.62
CA THR A 261 14.98 -15.19 -11.37
C THR A 261 14.84 -13.81 -10.70
N TRP A 262 15.73 -12.86 -11.02
CA TRP A 262 15.77 -11.52 -10.43
C TRP A 262 15.55 -10.40 -11.45
N PHE A 263 15.18 -10.71 -12.69
CA PHE A 263 14.95 -9.72 -13.73
C PHE A 263 13.90 -8.67 -13.36
N GLU A 264 12.88 -9.04 -12.58
CA GLU A 264 11.88 -8.13 -12.05
C GLU A 264 12.51 -6.87 -11.40
N GLN A 265 13.53 -7.07 -10.57
CA GLN A 265 14.22 -6.01 -9.84
C GLN A 265 15.10 -5.14 -10.77
N ALA A 266 15.74 -5.78 -11.76
CA ALA A 266 16.55 -5.07 -12.75
C ALA A 266 15.69 -4.25 -13.73
N TYR A 267 14.52 -4.75 -14.12
CA TYR A 267 13.55 -4.00 -14.93
C TYR A 267 13.04 -2.78 -14.16
N LEU A 268 12.66 -2.94 -12.89
CA LEU A 268 12.22 -1.81 -12.07
C LEU A 268 13.31 -0.74 -11.97
N ALA A 269 14.55 -1.14 -11.64
CA ALA A 269 15.67 -0.20 -11.59
C ALA A 269 15.92 0.50 -12.93
N LYS A 270 15.84 -0.22 -14.06
CA LYS A 270 15.95 0.37 -15.40
C LYS A 270 14.85 1.39 -15.67
N GLY A 271 13.59 1.08 -15.36
CA GLY A 271 12.47 1.99 -15.55
C GLY A 271 12.59 3.27 -14.71
N GLU A 272 12.99 3.15 -13.45
CA GLU A 272 13.25 4.31 -12.58
C GLU A 272 14.39 5.18 -13.11
N ILE A 273 15.50 4.59 -13.57
CA ILE A 273 16.61 5.35 -14.17
C ILE A 273 16.20 6.06 -15.45
N LEU A 274 15.40 5.41 -16.31
CA LEU A 274 14.88 6.03 -17.53
C LEU A 274 13.92 7.18 -17.20
N THR A 275 13.17 7.08 -16.11
CA THR A 275 12.32 8.16 -15.61
C THR A 275 13.16 9.35 -15.15
N ASP A 276 14.23 9.11 -14.38
CA ASP A 276 15.17 10.14 -13.93
C ASP A 276 15.94 10.78 -15.10
N LEU A 277 16.12 10.05 -16.21
CA LEU A 277 16.69 10.55 -17.48
C LEU A 277 15.67 11.30 -18.35
N GLU A 278 14.42 11.44 -17.89
CA GLU A 278 13.30 12.01 -18.65
C GLU A 278 12.97 11.26 -19.97
N ARG A 279 13.41 10.00 -20.09
CA ARG A 279 13.14 9.12 -21.23
C ARG A 279 11.84 8.35 -20.99
N TYR A 280 10.75 9.10 -20.84
CA TYR A 280 9.47 8.60 -20.36
C TYR A 280 8.88 7.47 -21.21
N ASP A 281 8.96 7.57 -22.53
CA ASP A 281 8.45 6.53 -23.44
C ASP A 281 9.15 5.19 -23.20
N GLU A 282 10.48 5.21 -23.05
CA GLU A 282 11.25 4.00 -22.78
C GLU A 282 10.98 3.47 -21.36
N ALA A 283 10.83 4.36 -20.37
CA ALA A 283 10.47 3.97 -19.01
C ALA A 283 9.11 3.25 -18.98
N ILE A 284 8.11 3.81 -19.67
CA ILE A 284 6.76 3.24 -19.80
C ILE A 284 6.80 1.84 -20.43
N GLU A 285 7.56 1.63 -21.50
CA GLU A 285 7.67 0.30 -22.11
C GLU A 285 8.32 -0.72 -21.17
N ILE A 286 9.31 -0.31 -20.37
CA ILE A 286 9.91 -1.17 -19.35
C ILE A 286 8.90 -1.48 -18.23
N PHE A 287 8.11 -0.51 -17.78
CA PHE A 287 7.09 -0.75 -16.76
C PHE A 287 5.96 -1.64 -17.28
N LYS A 288 5.47 -1.45 -18.50
CA LYS A 288 4.52 -2.37 -19.15
C LYS A 288 5.05 -3.79 -19.17
N ARG A 289 6.35 -3.96 -19.46
CA ARG A 289 6.99 -5.28 -19.42
C ARG A 289 6.94 -5.94 -18.04
N ILE A 290 7.04 -5.16 -16.97
CA ILE A 290 6.86 -5.66 -15.60
C ILE A 290 5.41 -6.13 -15.39
N LEU A 291 4.42 -5.34 -15.83
CA LEU A 291 3.00 -5.69 -15.73
C LEU A 291 2.66 -6.99 -16.48
N GLU A 292 3.34 -7.28 -17.59
CA GLU A 292 3.17 -8.51 -18.37
C GLU A 292 3.84 -9.73 -17.74
N LEU A 293 5.09 -9.58 -17.29
CA LEU A 293 5.92 -10.69 -16.84
C LEU A 293 5.73 -11.06 -15.37
N TYR A 294 5.36 -10.07 -14.54
CA TYR A 294 5.27 -10.19 -13.09
C TYR A 294 3.92 -9.66 -12.57
N PRO A 295 2.77 -10.10 -13.10
CA PRO A 295 1.48 -9.58 -12.67
C PRO A 295 1.22 -9.88 -11.20
N ARG A 296 0.51 -8.95 -10.53
CA ARG A 296 0.12 -9.05 -9.12
C ARG A 296 1.26 -9.15 -8.10
N THR A 297 2.39 -8.51 -8.40
CA THR A 297 3.50 -8.36 -7.45
C THR A 297 3.54 -6.95 -6.87
N ASP A 298 4.34 -6.75 -5.82
CA ASP A 298 4.62 -5.40 -5.32
C ASP A 298 5.29 -4.54 -6.40
N THR A 299 6.13 -5.16 -7.24
CA THR A 299 6.82 -4.49 -8.35
C THR A 299 5.84 -4.09 -9.45
N SER A 300 4.85 -4.93 -9.81
CA SER A 300 3.86 -4.55 -10.83
C SER A 300 2.93 -3.44 -10.34
N ALA A 301 2.53 -3.46 -9.06
CA ALA A 301 1.80 -2.35 -8.44
C ALA A 301 2.62 -1.05 -8.49
N LYS A 302 3.91 -1.11 -8.13
CA LYS A 302 4.83 0.03 -8.23
C LYS A 302 5.02 0.53 -9.66
N ALA A 303 5.22 -0.37 -10.62
CA ALA A 303 5.40 -0.03 -12.03
C ALA A 303 4.16 0.68 -12.58
N SER A 304 2.95 0.18 -12.28
CA SER A 304 1.70 0.83 -12.67
C SER A 304 1.56 2.21 -12.03
N TYR A 305 1.93 2.35 -10.75
CA TYR A 305 1.92 3.63 -10.06
C TYR A 305 2.88 4.65 -10.71
N LEU A 306 4.14 4.25 -10.96
CA LEU A 306 5.13 5.11 -11.60
C LEU A 306 4.69 5.54 -13.01
N MET A 307 4.10 4.64 -13.80
CA MET A 307 3.49 5.00 -15.08
C MET A 307 2.36 6.02 -14.92
N GLY A 308 1.48 5.79 -13.94
CA GLY A 308 0.41 6.72 -13.60
C GLY A 308 0.93 8.11 -13.25
N ARG A 309 2.00 8.21 -12.45
CA ARG A 309 2.67 9.48 -12.11
C ARG A 309 3.35 10.14 -13.30
N ILE A 310 4.01 9.37 -14.18
CA ILE A 310 4.59 9.92 -15.43
C ILE A 310 3.50 10.53 -16.30
N TYR A 311 2.40 9.81 -16.53
CA TYR A 311 1.28 10.33 -17.31
C TYR A 311 0.63 11.52 -16.65
N LEU A 312 0.50 11.50 -15.32
CA LEU A 312 -0.05 12.60 -14.56
C LEU A 312 0.82 13.84 -14.71
N GLU A 313 2.04 13.80 -14.16
CA GLU A 313 2.88 14.98 -13.94
C GLU A 313 3.65 15.44 -15.17
N LYS A 314 4.13 14.51 -15.99
CA LYS A 314 5.12 14.80 -17.04
C LYS A 314 4.48 14.91 -18.41
N LEU A 315 3.49 14.06 -18.68
CA LEU A 315 2.80 14.01 -19.97
C LEU A 315 1.42 14.70 -19.93
N GLN A 316 0.88 14.97 -18.73
CA GLN A 316 -0.45 15.57 -18.53
C GLN A 316 -1.58 14.84 -19.26
N ASP A 317 -1.46 13.51 -19.40
CA ASP A 317 -2.47 12.63 -19.97
C ASP A 317 -3.30 12.03 -18.82
N PHE A 318 -4.37 12.75 -18.44
CA PHE A 318 -5.20 12.40 -17.29
C PHE A 318 -5.96 11.08 -17.44
N ASP A 319 -6.25 10.66 -18.67
CA ASP A 319 -6.94 9.39 -18.92
C ASP A 319 -6.01 8.20 -18.73
N LYS A 320 -4.79 8.27 -19.28
CA LYS A 320 -3.79 7.23 -18.99
C LYS A 320 -3.33 7.26 -17.54
N ALA A 321 -3.20 8.44 -16.93
CA ALA A 321 -2.90 8.54 -15.50
C ALA A 321 -3.94 7.80 -14.66
N ASP A 322 -5.23 8.06 -14.89
CA ASP A 322 -6.34 7.40 -14.20
C ASP A 322 -6.35 5.88 -14.45
N GLU A 323 -6.11 5.44 -15.69
CA GLU A 323 -5.99 4.02 -16.06
C GLU A 323 -4.92 3.30 -15.24
N TYR A 324 -3.67 3.81 -15.27
CA TYR A 324 -2.55 3.14 -14.62
C TYR A 324 -2.54 3.29 -13.10
N LEU A 325 -3.06 4.41 -12.55
CA LEU A 325 -3.24 4.57 -11.11
C LEU A 325 -4.34 3.64 -10.58
N THR A 326 -5.47 3.52 -11.30
CA THR A 326 -6.54 2.58 -10.93
C THR A 326 -6.05 1.12 -11.01
N ARG A 327 -5.24 0.80 -12.03
CA ARG A 327 -4.69 -0.55 -12.21
C ARG A 327 -3.85 -1.02 -11.02
N VAL A 328 -3.22 -0.12 -10.25
CA VAL A 328 -2.48 -0.47 -9.02
C VAL A 328 -3.33 -1.34 -8.08
N GLN A 329 -4.63 -1.06 -7.98
CA GLN A 329 -5.57 -1.83 -7.14
C GLN A 329 -5.73 -3.27 -7.60
N THR A 330 -5.72 -3.48 -8.93
CA THR A 330 -5.86 -4.80 -9.54
C THR A 330 -4.56 -5.60 -9.57
N GLU A 331 -3.42 -4.91 -9.55
CA GLU A 331 -2.11 -5.52 -9.38
C GLU A 331 -1.95 -5.95 -7.91
N LYS A 332 -1.89 -4.99 -6.97
CA LYS A 332 -1.80 -5.27 -5.53
C LYS A 332 -2.16 -4.05 -4.68
N SER A 333 -3.42 -3.99 -4.24
CA SER A 333 -3.99 -2.89 -3.44
C SER A 333 -3.33 -2.68 -2.06
N GLY A 334 -2.86 -3.76 -1.41
CA GLY A 334 -2.28 -3.69 -0.06
C GLY A 334 -0.88 -3.07 0.04
N THR A 335 -0.37 -2.48 -1.04
CA THR A 335 0.95 -1.84 -1.09
C THR A 335 0.87 -0.37 -0.67
N GLU A 336 2.02 0.25 -0.36
CA GLU A 336 2.10 1.71 -0.17
C GLU A 336 1.60 2.46 -1.42
N TYR A 337 1.96 1.97 -2.61
CA TYR A 337 1.54 2.52 -3.90
C TYR A 337 0.03 2.42 -4.10
N GLY A 338 -0.63 1.38 -3.57
CA GLY A 338 -2.08 1.27 -3.61
C GLY A 338 -2.77 2.43 -2.89
N LYS A 339 -2.26 2.84 -1.72
CA LYS A 339 -2.80 3.98 -0.97
C LYS A 339 -2.57 5.30 -1.70
N GLU A 340 -1.35 5.53 -2.18
CA GLU A 340 -1.00 6.76 -2.92
C GLU A 340 -1.79 6.88 -4.23
N ALA A 341 -1.94 5.78 -4.97
CA ALA A 341 -2.72 5.74 -6.19
C ALA A 341 -4.20 6.05 -5.95
N SER A 342 -4.80 5.54 -4.86
CA SER A 342 -6.19 5.85 -4.51
C SER A 342 -6.44 7.34 -4.29
N VAL A 343 -5.50 8.04 -3.66
CA VAL A 343 -5.59 9.49 -3.46
C VAL A 343 -5.54 10.21 -4.81
N ALA A 344 -4.55 9.89 -5.64
CA ALA A 344 -4.39 10.52 -6.95
C ALA A 344 -5.59 10.26 -7.88
N VAL A 345 -6.21 9.08 -7.82
CA VAL A 345 -7.45 8.76 -8.57
C VAL A 345 -8.63 9.60 -8.07
N ALA A 346 -8.74 9.85 -6.76
CA ALA A 346 -9.78 10.71 -6.21
C ALA A 346 -9.64 12.15 -6.73
N ASP A 347 -8.42 12.69 -6.73
CA ASP A 347 -8.15 14.04 -7.24
C ASP A 347 -8.42 14.14 -8.75
N LEU A 348 -8.07 13.11 -9.52
CA LEU A 348 -8.37 13.04 -10.95
C LEU A 348 -9.88 13.01 -11.21
N ARG A 349 -10.65 12.30 -10.38
CA ARG A 349 -12.11 12.27 -10.49
C ARG A 349 -12.74 13.63 -10.25
N VAL A 350 -12.24 14.39 -9.27
CA VAL A 350 -12.66 15.78 -9.03
C VAL A 350 -12.35 16.64 -10.26
N LEU A 351 -11.12 16.55 -10.79
CA LEU A 351 -10.72 17.29 -11.98
C LEU A 351 -11.63 17.00 -13.18
N LYS A 352 -11.85 15.71 -13.49
CA LYS A 352 -12.74 15.27 -14.58
C LYS A 352 -14.17 15.77 -14.37
N SER A 353 -14.67 15.77 -13.13
CA SER A 353 -16.00 16.29 -12.82
C SER A 353 -16.12 17.80 -13.05
N LEU A 354 -15.08 18.58 -12.70
CA LEU A 354 -15.07 20.03 -12.92
C LEU A 354 -15.04 20.34 -14.42
N VAL A 355 -14.22 19.63 -15.21
CA VAL A 355 -14.17 19.78 -16.67
C VAL A 355 -15.54 19.46 -17.29
N GLY A 356 -16.17 18.35 -16.92
CA GLY A 356 -17.51 18.01 -17.43
C GLY A 356 -18.59 19.04 -17.08
N GLN A 357 -18.52 19.66 -15.89
CA GLN A 357 -19.41 20.77 -15.53
C GLN A 357 -19.18 22.01 -16.39
N ILE A 358 -17.91 22.35 -16.68
CA ILE A 358 -17.54 23.47 -17.57
C ILE A 358 -18.12 23.25 -18.96
N ASP A 359 -17.93 22.05 -19.54
CA ASP A 359 -18.42 21.71 -20.88
C ASP A 359 -19.94 21.78 -20.95
N SER A 360 -20.63 21.21 -19.95
CA SER A 360 -22.09 21.24 -19.88
C SER A 360 -22.65 22.65 -19.78
N LEU A 361 -22.09 23.49 -18.89
CA LEU A 361 -22.56 24.87 -18.69
C LEU A 361 -22.30 25.74 -19.92
N THR A 362 -21.14 25.57 -20.57
CA THR A 362 -20.81 26.28 -21.81
C THR A 362 -21.80 25.93 -22.92
N THR A 363 -22.12 24.64 -23.08
CA THR A 363 -23.08 24.17 -24.08
C THR A 363 -24.50 24.70 -23.81
N ASP A 364 -24.92 24.74 -22.54
CA ASP A 364 -26.20 25.30 -22.14
C ASP A 364 -26.28 26.81 -22.47
N LEU A 365 -25.21 27.56 -22.20
CA LEU A 365 -25.13 28.99 -22.53
C LEU A 365 -25.20 29.25 -24.04
N ASP A 366 -24.47 28.49 -24.85
CA ASP A 366 -24.52 28.58 -26.31
C ASP A 366 -25.94 28.28 -26.84
N THR A 367 -26.63 27.32 -26.21
CA THR A 367 -28.00 26.96 -26.56
C THR A 367 -28.99 28.10 -26.24
N LEU A 368 -28.84 28.75 -25.09
CA LEU A 368 -29.68 29.87 -24.69
C LEU A 368 -29.43 31.11 -25.57
N ASP A 369 -28.18 31.38 -25.93
CA ASP A 369 -27.81 32.46 -26.84
C ASP A 369 -28.41 32.28 -28.24
N PHE A 370 -28.38 31.06 -28.77
CA PHE A 370 -29.06 30.71 -30.01
C PHE A 370 -30.58 30.96 -29.94
N GLN A 371 -31.22 30.59 -28.83
CA GLN A 371 -32.67 30.80 -28.64
C GLN A 371 -33.02 32.29 -28.59
N LEU A 372 -32.23 33.11 -27.91
CA LEU A 372 -32.43 34.57 -27.90
C LEU A 372 -32.31 35.16 -29.30
N THR A 373 -31.28 34.75 -30.03
CA THR A 373 -31.06 35.18 -31.42
C THR A 373 -32.25 34.79 -32.30
N TRP A 374 -32.75 33.56 -32.16
CA TRP A 374 -33.93 33.11 -32.91
C TRP A 374 -35.19 33.92 -32.58
N ILE A 375 -35.49 34.12 -31.29
CA ILE A 375 -36.68 34.88 -30.85
C ILE A 375 -36.62 36.31 -31.38
N ALA A 376 -35.43 36.91 -31.44
CA ALA A 376 -35.22 38.25 -31.99
C ALA A 376 -35.49 38.31 -33.50
N GLU A 377 -35.08 37.28 -34.25
CA GLU A 377 -35.25 37.21 -35.72
C GLU A 377 -36.65 36.74 -36.15
N HIS A 378 -37.35 35.94 -35.33
CA HIS A 378 -38.63 35.30 -35.65
C HIS A 378 -39.69 35.55 -34.57
N PRO A 379 -40.22 36.78 -34.43
CA PRO A 379 -41.16 37.12 -33.36
C PRO A 379 -42.46 36.31 -33.44
N GLY A 380 -42.77 35.56 -32.38
CA GLY A 380 -44.00 34.77 -32.27
C GLY A 380 -43.89 33.34 -32.81
N GLU A 381 -42.72 32.93 -33.31
CA GLU A 381 -42.42 31.53 -33.65
C GLU A 381 -41.63 30.88 -32.52
N GLN A 382 -41.89 29.60 -32.25
CA GLN A 382 -41.05 28.85 -31.31
C GLN A 382 -39.68 28.56 -31.96
N PRO A 383 -38.58 28.70 -31.21
CA PRO A 383 -37.27 28.31 -31.72
C PRO A 383 -37.26 26.82 -32.09
N PRO A 384 -36.64 26.45 -33.21
CA PRO A 384 -36.44 25.06 -33.56
C PRO A 384 -35.62 24.40 -32.43
N PRO A 385 -35.82 23.10 -32.18
CA PRO A 385 -34.92 22.38 -31.30
C PRO A 385 -33.49 22.57 -31.81
N PRO A 386 -32.50 22.76 -30.91
CA PRO A 386 -31.11 22.89 -31.32
C PRO A 386 -30.72 21.69 -32.20
N PRO A 387 -29.89 21.89 -33.23
CA PRO A 387 -29.40 20.77 -34.02
C PRO A 387 -28.73 19.75 -33.09
N PRO A 388 -28.88 18.43 -33.33
CA PRO A 388 -28.14 17.44 -32.57
C PRO A 388 -26.65 17.71 -32.75
N ASP A 389 -25.98 17.80 -31.60
CA ASP A 389 -24.57 18.09 -31.36
C ASP A 389 -23.62 17.91 -32.55
N SER A 390 -23.00 19.00 -33.01
CA SER A 390 -21.82 18.93 -33.88
C SER A 390 -20.51 19.07 -33.11
N SER A 391 -20.54 19.23 -31.78
CA SER A 391 -19.36 19.38 -30.91
C SER A 391 -18.93 18.09 -30.21
N LEU A 392 -19.57 16.94 -30.47
CA LEU A 392 -19.03 15.61 -30.14
C LEU A 392 -17.86 15.20 -31.07
N ALA A 393 -16.98 16.14 -31.40
CA ALA A 393 -15.63 15.85 -31.83
C ALA A 393 -14.71 16.12 -30.61
N PRO A 394 -14.00 15.11 -30.05
CA PRO A 394 -13.20 15.24 -28.83
C PRO A 394 -12.00 16.22 -28.88
N ASP A 395 -11.89 17.11 -29.87
CA ASP A 395 -10.61 17.70 -30.27
C ASP A 395 -10.44 19.22 -30.04
N SER A 396 -11.39 19.95 -29.44
CA SER A 396 -11.32 21.43 -29.46
C SER A 396 -10.97 22.18 -28.17
N VAL A 397 -10.55 21.54 -27.07
CA VAL A 397 -10.06 22.29 -25.87
C VAL A 397 -8.64 21.89 -25.42
N LEU A 398 -7.98 20.95 -26.10
CA LEU A 398 -6.56 20.60 -25.86
C LEU A 398 -5.56 21.18 -26.89
N ALA A 399 -5.93 22.24 -27.61
CA ALA A 399 -5.10 22.79 -28.67
C ALA A 399 -4.20 23.95 -28.21
N ALA A 400 -3.13 23.62 -27.48
CA ALA A 400 -1.88 24.38 -27.52
C ALA A 400 -0.67 23.51 -27.10
N MET A 401 -0.06 22.79 -28.07
CA MET A 401 1.40 22.70 -28.35
C MET A 401 1.76 21.50 -29.26
N PRO A 402 2.92 21.50 -29.95
CA PRO A 402 3.09 20.83 -31.26
C PRO A 402 3.88 19.51 -31.27
N GLY A 403 3.61 18.70 -32.31
CA GLY A 403 4.44 17.58 -32.81
C GLY A 403 3.94 16.21 -32.32
N GLY A 404 3.68 15.19 -33.13
CA GLY A 404 4.14 14.83 -34.47
C GLY A 404 4.42 13.32 -34.40
N ASP A 405 3.54 12.51 -34.98
CA ASP A 405 3.49 11.04 -34.88
C ASP A 405 4.72 10.32 -35.47
N PRO A 406 5.38 9.42 -34.72
CA PRO A 406 6.32 8.48 -35.31
C PRO A 406 6.15 7.04 -34.79
N LEU A 407 4.93 6.46 -34.73
CA LEU A 407 4.80 5.04 -34.34
C LEU A 407 3.77 4.28 -35.18
N SER A 408 4.22 3.69 -36.29
CA SER A 408 3.45 2.65 -36.98
C SER A 408 3.72 1.25 -36.36
N PRO A 409 2.70 0.36 -36.23
CA PRO A 409 2.79 -0.90 -35.48
C PRO A 409 3.66 -2.02 -36.10
N GLU A 410 4.38 -1.77 -37.20
CA GLU A 410 4.98 -2.85 -38.00
C GLU A 410 6.45 -3.18 -37.66
N ASN A 411 7.07 -2.55 -36.65
CA ASN A 411 8.51 -2.71 -36.42
C ASN A 411 8.97 -2.80 -34.95
N MET A 412 8.30 -3.54 -34.05
CA MET A 412 8.88 -3.78 -32.71
C MET A 412 8.53 -5.18 -32.18
N MET A 413 9.45 -6.13 -32.35
CA MET A 413 9.47 -7.36 -31.56
C MET A 413 10.92 -7.65 -31.18
N ASP A 414 11.22 -7.44 -29.90
CA ASP A 414 12.55 -7.56 -29.30
C ASP A 414 13.03 -9.04 -29.28
N PRO A 415 14.26 -9.35 -29.75
CA PRO A 415 14.88 -10.66 -29.61
C PRO A 415 14.89 -11.25 -28.18
N GLU A 416 14.96 -10.43 -27.13
CA GLU A 416 14.90 -10.90 -25.73
C GLU A 416 13.50 -11.38 -25.33
N MET A 417 12.46 -10.71 -25.84
CA MET A 417 11.06 -11.07 -25.61
C MET A 417 10.72 -12.44 -26.19
N ARG A 418 11.30 -12.78 -27.34
CA ARG A 418 11.16 -14.09 -28.00
C ARG A 418 11.82 -15.21 -27.19
N ARG A 419 12.99 -14.96 -26.62
CA ARG A 419 13.72 -15.94 -25.78
C ARG A 419 13.01 -16.24 -24.45
N LEU A 420 12.45 -15.22 -23.80
CA LEU A 420 11.71 -15.39 -22.55
C LEU A 420 10.44 -16.25 -22.74
N LEU A 421 9.72 -16.04 -23.85
CA LEU A 421 8.56 -16.86 -24.21
C LEU A 421 8.94 -18.31 -24.51
N GLU A 422 10.05 -18.54 -25.24
CA GLU A 422 10.58 -19.88 -25.52
C GLU A 422 11.04 -20.61 -24.25
N MET A 423 11.67 -19.90 -23.29
CA MET A 423 12.13 -20.48 -22.01
C MET A 423 10.99 -20.80 -21.06
N GLN A 424 9.86 -20.10 -21.16
CA GLN A 424 8.63 -20.36 -20.40
C GLN A 424 7.67 -21.34 -21.10
N GLY A 425 8.04 -21.86 -22.28
CA GLY A 425 7.28 -22.87 -23.01
C GLY A 425 6.13 -22.33 -23.87
N GLY A 426 6.12 -21.03 -24.20
CA GLY A 426 5.15 -20.38 -25.08
C GLY A 426 5.56 -20.35 -26.55
N ASP A 427 4.57 -20.40 -27.45
CA ASP A 427 4.74 -20.27 -28.90
C ASP A 427 4.84 -18.77 -29.29
N PRO A 428 5.98 -18.31 -29.85
CA PRO A 428 6.20 -16.90 -30.15
C PRO A 428 5.35 -16.36 -31.31
N ASP A 429 4.66 -17.21 -32.07
CA ASP A 429 3.79 -16.78 -33.16
C ASP A 429 2.30 -16.72 -32.75
N ASN A 430 1.96 -17.03 -31.48
CA ASN A 430 0.60 -16.93 -30.95
C ASN A 430 0.55 -16.74 -29.41
N PRO A 431 0.66 -15.49 -28.89
CA PRO A 431 0.84 -15.20 -27.46
C PRO A 431 -0.41 -15.43 -26.57
N GLY A 432 -1.48 -16.03 -27.10
CA GLY A 432 -2.77 -16.20 -26.42
C GLY A 432 -3.09 -17.60 -25.88
N MET A 433 -2.16 -18.57 -25.89
CA MET A 433 -2.41 -19.89 -25.28
C MET A 433 -1.19 -20.45 -24.57
N MET A 434 -1.30 -20.67 -23.25
CA MET A 434 -0.41 -21.57 -22.52
C MET A 434 -0.67 -23.03 -22.94
N PRO A 435 0.37 -23.88 -23.08
CA PRO A 435 0.17 -25.31 -23.29
C PRO A 435 -0.27 -26.02 -21.99
N PRO A 436 -1.11 -27.07 -22.07
CA PRO A 436 -1.59 -27.80 -20.90
C PRO A 436 -0.47 -28.62 -20.25
N SER A 437 -0.28 -28.44 -18.94
CA SER A 437 0.55 -29.32 -18.12
C SER A 437 -0.11 -30.70 -17.98
N ALA A 438 0.73 -31.74 -18.01
CA ALA A 438 0.34 -33.13 -18.18
C ALA A 438 -0.52 -33.72 -17.03
N THR A 439 -1.66 -34.30 -17.37
CA THR A 439 -2.38 -35.29 -16.53
C THR A 439 -2.02 -36.73 -16.92
N PRO A 440 -1.88 -37.68 -15.99
CA PRO A 440 -1.74 -39.09 -16.32
C PRO A 440 -3.09 -39.79 -16.52
N ALA A 441 -3.16 -40.54 -17.64
CA ALA A 441 -3.95 -41.76 -17.90
C ALA A 441 -5.49 -41.74 -17.78
N GLY A 442 -6.15 -42.02 -18.91
CA GLY A 442 -7.61 -42.00 -19.07
C GLY A 442 -8.36 -43.28 -18.68
N MET A 443 -9.69 -43.17 -18.65
CA MET A 443 -10.62 -44.29 -18.71
C MET A 443 -11.47 -44.17 -19.99
N MET A 444 -11.36 -45.17 -20.87
CA MET A 444 -12.29 -45.43 -21.98
C MET A 444 -13.38 -46.40 -21.49
N ASP A 445 -14.54 -46.40 -22.14
CA ASP A 445 -15.60 -47.35 -21.83
C ASP A 445 -15.37 -48.74 -22.48
N PRO A 446 -16.14 -49.78 -22.09
CA PRO A 446 -15.96 -51.17 -22.57
C PRO A 446 -16.24 -51.39 -24.07
N SER A 447 -16.60 -50.35 -24.82
CA SER A 447 -16.83 -50.40 -26.26
C SER A 447 -15.71 -49.71 -27.05
N GLY A 448 -14.69 -49.18 -26.36
CA GLY A 448 -13.51 -48.56 -26.97
C GLY A 448 -13.69 -47.10 -27.41
N ASN A 449 -14.68 -46.37 -26.88
CA ASN A 449 -14.88 -44.94 -27.18
C ASN A 449 -14.49 -44.02 -26.00
N PRO A 450 -13.85 -42.87 -26.26
CA PRO A 450 -13.59 -41.85 -25.25
C PRO A 450 -14.88 -41.08 -24.89
N MET A 451 -15.17 -40.94 -23.59
CA MET A 451 -16.27 -40.10 -23.08
C MET A 451 -15.81 -38.64 -23.00
N GLY A 452 -16.49 -37.74 -23.71
CA GLY A 452 -16.37 -36.28 -23.56
C GLY A 452 -17.73 -35.66 -23.21
N PRO A 453 -17.79 -34.54 -22.45
CA PRO A 453 -18.97 -33.68 -22.42
C PRO A 453 -18.83 -32.65 -23.55
N SER A 454 -19.57 -32.76 -24.67
CA SER A 454 -20.95 -32.29 -24.85
C SER A 454 -21.11 -30.79 -24.59
N TYR A 455 -20.96 -29.96 -25.63
CA TYR A 455 -21.86 -28.86 -25.99
C TYR A 455 -21.52 -28.36 -27.40
N ALA A 456 -22.40 -28.64 -28.38
CA ALA A 456 -22.43 -27.95 -29.66
C ALA A 456 -23.89 -27.84 -30.14
N GLY A 457 -24.32 -26.60 -30.39
CA GLY A 457 -25.39 -26.30 -31.34
C GLY A 457 -26.66 -25.67 -30.77
N GLN A 458 -26.65 -24.35 -30.58
CA GLN A 458 -27.80 -23.52 -30.99
C GLN A 458 -27.32 -22.28 -31.72
N GLN A 459 -27.77 -22.19 -32.97
CA GLN A 459 -27.78 -20.99 -33.80
C GLN A 459 -28.69 -19.95 -33.14
N TYR A 460 -28.23 -18.71 -32.99
CA TYR A 460 -29.07 -17.59 -32.59
C TYR A 460 -30.01 -17.21 -33.75
N PRO A 461 -31.34 -17.13 -33.54
CA PRO A 461 -32.24 -16.56 -34.52
C PRO A 461 -32.18 -15.02 -34.47
N GLY A 462 -32.27 -14.38 -35.63
CA GLY A 462 -32.27 -12.92 -35.76
C GLY A 462 -33.45 -12.24 -35.03
N PRO A 463 -33.37 -10.92 -34.80
CA PRO A 463 -34.38 -10.21 -34.03
C PRO A 463 -35.70 -10.13 -34.79
N MET A 464 -36.75 -10.66 -34.16
CA MET A 464 -38.14 -10.49 -34.57
C MET A 464 -38.52 -9.00 -34.61
N GLN A 465 -39.10 -8.61 -35.72
CA GLN A 465 -39.80 -7.34 -35.92
C GLN A 465 -40.93 -7.19 -34.88
N GLY A 466 -40.86 -6.10 -34.12
CA GLY A 466 -41.83 -5.74 -33.10
C GLY A 466 -41.43 -4.48 -32.35
N VAL A 467 -40.96 -3.48 -33.09
CA VAL A 467 -40.61 -2.13 -32.61
C VAL A 467 -41.89 -1.32 -32.41
N PRO A 468 -42.12 -0.75 -31.22
CA PRO A 468 -42.36 0.68 -31.10
C PRO A 468 -41.01 1.36 -30.77
N PRO A 469 -40.67 2.50 -31.39
CA PRO A 469 -39.29 2.92 -31.56
C PRO A 469 -38.73 3.57 -30.29
N GLY A 470 -37.48 3.23 -29.97
CA GLY A 470 -36.57 4.06 -29.15
C GLY A 470 -36.10 3.41 -27.85
N MET A 471 -34.89 2.81 -27.88
CA MET A 471 -33.84 2.92 -26.84
C MET A 471 -32.71 1.93 -27.14
N THR A 472 -31.54 2.46 -27.50
CA THR A 472 -30.24 1.78 -27.60
C THR A 472 -29.53 1.72 -26.24
N PRO A 473 -28.53 0.83 -26.07
CA PRO A 473 -27.80 0.66 -24.82
C PRO A 473 -26.64 1.66 -24.70
N GLU A 474 -26.94 2.85 -24.17
CA GLU A 474 -26.01 3.90 -23.70
C GLU A 474 -26.27 4.26 -22.23
N ALA A 475 -26.71 3.30 -21.41
CA ALA A 475 -27.14 3.57 -20.04
C ALA A 475 -26.13 3.01 -19.02
N GLY A 476 -25.04 3.76 -18.78
CA GLY A 476 -24.06 3.45 -17.72
C GLY A 476 -23.44 4.68 -17.07
N LEU A 477 -23.35 5.81 -17.79
CA LEU A 477 -23.04 7.13 -17.25
C LEU A 477 -24.23 8.05 -17.58
N ARG A 478 -25.34 7.85 -16.89
CA ARG A 478 -26.32 8.95 -16.76
C ARG A 478 -25.88 9.76 -15.57
N GLU A 479 -25.07 10.77 -15.86
CA GLU A 479 -25.05 12.00 -15.09
C GLU A 479 -26.48 12.27 -14.60
N ARG A 480 -26.63 12.58 -13.32
CA ARG A 480 -27.83 13.27 -12.87
C ARG A 480 -27.84 14.58 -13.64
N ARG A 481 -28.46 14.59 -14.83
CA ARG A 481 -29.03 15.80 -15.40
C ARG A 481 -29.83 16.37 -14.25
N VAL A 482 -29.37 17.50 -13.73
CA VAL A 482 -30.25 18.44 -13.04
C VAL A 482 -31.49 18.46 -13.91
N THR A 483 -32.62 17.98 -13.39
CA THR A 483 -33.89 18.08 -14.11
C THR A 483 -34.17 19.57 -14.19
N LEU A 484 -33.66 20.19 -15.25
CA LEU A 484 -33.84 21.58 -15.56
C LEU A 484 -35.34 21.82 -15.66
N ALA A 485 -35.80 22.87 -14.99
CA ALA A 485 -37.13 23.41 -15.21
C ALA A 485 -37.40 23.53 -16.72
N PRO A 486 -38.65 23.36 -17.18
CA PRO A 486 -38.98 23.50 -18.59
C PRO A 486 -38.39 24.81 -19.15
N LEU A 487 -37.72 24.70 -20.31
CA LEU A 487 -37.04 25.82 -20.96
C LEU A 487 -38.00 27.02 -21.08
N PRO A 488 -37.61 28.20 -20.61
CA PRO A 488 -38.49 29.35 -20.65
C PRO A 488 -38.76 29.79 -22.09
N THR A 489 -40.00 30.22 -22.39
CA THR A 489 -40.40 30.62 -23.75
C THR A 489 -40.42 32.12 -23.99
N ASP A 490 -40.10 32.92 -22.96
CA ASP A 490 -39.97 34.37 -23.08
C ASP A 490 -38.50 34.79 -22.89
N SER A 491 -38.13 35.92 -23.47
CA SER A 491 -36.74 36.38 -23.47
C SER A 491 -36.25 36.76 -22.06
N SER A 492 -37.12 37.25 -21.17
CA SER A 492 -36.75 37.67 -19.81
C SER A 492 -36.23 36.51 -18.98
N SER A 493 -36.94 35.39 -19.02
CA SER A 493 -36.60 34.18 -18.28
C SER A 493 -35.40 33.44 -18.88
N ILE A 494 -35.10 33.62 -20.17
CA ILE A 494 -33.86 33.15 -20.78
C ILE A 494 -32.66 33.97 -20.27
N TYR A 495 -32.74 35.30 -20.23
CA TYR A 495 -31.68 36.14 -19.66
C TYR A 495 -31.39 35.79 -18.19
N GLU A 496 -32.42 35.64 -17.35
CA GLU A 496 -32.25 35.25 -15.94
C GLU A 496 -31.53 33.90 -15.78
N ARG A 497 -31.80 32.95 -16.67
CA ARG A 497 -31.10 31.67 -16.67
C ARG A 497 -29.65 31.81 -17.14
N MET A 498 -29.39 32.56 -18.21
CA MET A 498 -28.04 32.78 -18.72
C MET A 498 -27.14 33.45 -17.68
N ASP A 499 -27.65 34.44 -16.95
CA ASP A 499 -26.87 35.11 -15.90
C ASP A 499 -26.47 34.12 -14.79
N ARG A 500 -27.42 33.27 -14.36
CA ARG A 500 -27.14 32.22 -13.37
C ARG A 500 -26.15 31.17 -13.88
N ASP A 501 -26.31 30.70 -15.10
CA ASP A 501 -25.45 29.67 -15.70
C ASP A 501 -24.02 30.22 -15.93
N ARG A 502 -23.87 31.53 -16.24
CA ARG A 502 -22.57 32.23 -16.29
C ARG A 502 -21.89 32.32 -14.93
N GLU A 503 -22.63 32.72 -13.90
CA GLU A 503 -22.11 32.80 -12.52
C GLU A 503 -21.63 31.41 -12.04
N MET A 504 -22.43 30.37 -12.27
CA MET A 504 -22.04 28.99 -11.98
C MET A 504 -20.79 28.57 -12.76
N LEU A 505 -20.70 28.90 -14.05
CA LEU A 505 -19.55 28.59 -14.89
C LEU A 505 -18.28 29.26 -14.34
N ALA A 506 -18.33 30.54 -13.99
CA ALA A 506 -17.21 31.27 -13.41
C ALA A 506 -16.71 30.60 -12.11
N GLY A 507 -17.63 30.22 -11.22
CA GLY A 507 -17.30 29.51 -9.98
C GLY A 507 -16.68 28.12 -10.21
N VAL A 508 -17.19 27.34 -11.17
CA VAL A 508 -16.61 26.02 -11.52
C VAL A 508 -15.23 26.19 -12.15
N ARG A 509 -15.03 27.18 -13.03
CA ARG A 509 -13.73 27.50 -13.65
C ARG A 509 -12.71 27.92 -12.60
N TYR A 510 -13.11 28.69 -11.59
CA TYR A 510 -12.23 29.05 -10.47
C TYR A 510 -11.77 27.80 -9.71
N ARG A 511 -12.71 26.92 -9.30
CA ARG A 511 -12.37 25.67 -8.62
C ARG A 511 -11.49 24.74 -9.47
N HIS A 512 -11.70 24.73 -10.78
CA HIS A 512 -10.84 23.99 -11.72
C HIS A 512 -9.39 24.51 -11.67
N ALA A 513 -9.21 25.83 -11.74
CA ALA A 513 -7.89 26.44 -11.65
C ALA A 513 -7.23 26.20 -10.27
N GLU A 514 -8.00 26.32 -9.19
CA GLU A 514 -7.53 26.04 -7.83
C GLU A 514 -7.09 24.57 -7.69
N HIS A 515 -7.87 23.62 -8.19
CA HIS A 515 -7.55 22.19 -8.13
C HIS A 515 -6.29 21.86 -8.95
N LEU A 516 -6.15 22.44 -10.14
CA LEU A 516 -4.94 22.34 -10.97
C LEU A 516 -3.70 22.85 -10.23
N TRP A 517 -3.82 23.98 -9.55
CA TRP A 517 -2.70 24.57 -8.81
C TRP A 517 -2.36 23.78 -7.55
N LEU A 518 -3.33 23.57 -6.67
CA LEU A 518 -3.09 23.07 -5.32
C LEU A 518 -2.87 21.55 -5.27
N GLN A 519 -3.55 20.77 -6.11
CA GLN A 519 -3.44 19.31 -6.09
C GLN A 519 -2.41 18.78 -7.10
N PHE A 520 -2.29 19.42 -8.27
CA PHE A 520 -1.41 18.93 -9.34
C PHE A 520 -0.16 19.78 -9.57
N GLY A 521 -0.05 20.95 -8.94
CA GLY A 521 1.10 21.84 -9.13
C GLY A 521 1.15 22.52 -10.51
N TYR A 522 0.05 22.49 -11.28
CA TYR A 522 -0.04 23.10 -12.62
C TYR A 522 -0.33 24.60 -12.53
N ALA A 523 0.61 25.33 -11.94
CA ALA A 523 0.54 26.77 -11.71
C ALA A 523 0.28 27.57 -13.00
N ASP A 524 0.93 27.21 -14.11
CA ASP A 524 0.78 27.93 -15.38
C ASP A 524 -0.63 27.78 -15.97
N SER A 525 -1.17 26.57 -15.99
CA SER A 525 -2.54 26.29 -16.45
C SER A 525 -3.57 27.01 -15.57
N ALA A 526 -3.40 26.94 -14.25
CA ALA A 526 -4.25 27.64 -13.30
C ALA A 526 -4.20 29.16 -13.50
N ARG A 527 -3.00 29.73 -13.68
CA ARG A 527 -2.78 31.16 -13.90
C ARG A 527 -3.51 31.68 -15.14
N ILE A 528 -3.52 30.92 -16.24
CA ILE A 528 -4.26 31.32 -17.46
C ILE A 528 -5.76 31.42 -17.17
N ILE A 529 -6.32 30.45 -16.47
CA ILE A 529 -7.75 30.46 -16.11
C ILE A 529 -8.06 31.61 -15.17
N PHE A 530 -7.24 31.84 -14.14
CA PHE A 530 -7.42 32.98 -13.24
C PHE A 530 -7.31 34.32 -13.97
N GLN A 531 -6.39 34.47 -14.92
CA GLN A 531 -6.29 35.69 -15.75
C GLN A 531 -7.54 35.91 -16.58
N ASP A 532 -8.08 34.86 -17.18
CA ASP A 532 -9.29 34.95 -17.97
C ASP A 532 -10.49 35.36 -17.12
N LEU A 533 -10.71 34.68 -15.98
CA LEU A 533 -11.77 35.01 -15.03
C LEU A 533 -11.64 36.43 -14.50
N ALA A 534 -10.42 36.82 -14.13
CA ALA A 534 -10.14 38.15 -13.61
C ALA A 534 -10.43 39.26 -14.63
N VAL A 535 -10.32 39.00 -15.94
CA VAL A 535 -10.58 39.97 -17.01
C VAL A 535 -12.05 39.96 -17.44
N GLN A 536 -12.62 38.78 -17.71
CA GLN A 536 -13.90 38.65 -18.39
C GLN A 536 -15.12 38.68 -17.47
N GLU A 537 -14.98 38.26 -16.21
CA GLU A 537 -16.11 38.13 -15.31
C GLU A 537 -16.42 39.45 -14.59
N ASP A 538 -17.68 39.86 -14.63
CA ASP A 538 -18.18 41.04 -13.90
C ASP A 538 -18.65 40.67 -12.49
N ASP A 539 -18.87 39.37 -12.23
CA ASP A 539 -19.22 38.86 -10.90
C ASP A 539 -18.04 39.06 -9.92
N PRO A 540 -18.26 39.76 -8.79
CA PRO A 540 -17.20 40.04 -7.83
C PRO A 540 -16.61 38.78 -7.21
N GLU A 541 -17.34 37.68 -7.05
CA GLU A 541 -16.83 36.53 -6.31
C GLU A 541 -15.71 35.80 -7.08
N ALA A 542 -15.99 35.31 -8.28
CA ALA A 542 -15.00 34.54 -9.05
C ALA A 542 -13.85 35.44 -9.57
N ALA A 543 -14.17 36.66 -10.01
CA ALA A 543 -13.17 37.59 -10.54
C ALA A 543 -12.22 38.09 -9.45
N ALA A 544 -12.73 38.51 -8.27
CA ALA A 544 -11.88 38.99 -7.19
C ALA A 544 -10.99 37.89 -6.63
N LYS A 545 -11.55 36.69 -6.40
CA LYS A 545 -10.77 35.52 -5.96
C LYS A 545 -9.66 35.16 -6.97
N SER A 546 -9.93 35.31 -8.26
CA SER A 546 -8.93 35.08 -9.32
C SER A 546 -7.82 36.12 -9.29
N ILE A 547 -8.14 37.41 -9.10
CA ILE A 547 -7.13 38.47 -8.95
C ILE A 547 -6.27 38.23 -7.70
N LEU A 548 -6.87 37.78 -6.59
CA LEU A 548 -6.14 37.40 -5.38
C LEU A 548 -5.22 36.20 -5.59
N ALA A 549 -5.66 35.18 -6.32
CA ALA A 549 -4.81 34.05 -6.68
C ALA A 549 -3.60 34.52 -7.52
N LEU A 550 -3.82 35.42 -8.49
CA LEU A 550 -2.75 36.03 -9.28
C LEU A 550 -1.81 36.90 -8.45
N TYR A 551 -2.33 37.61 -7.45
CA TYR A 551 -1.52 38.36 -6.50
C TYR A 551 -0.57 37.42 -5.75
N ARG A 552 -1.07 36.29 -5.23
CA ARG A 552 -0.24 35.29 -4.54
C ARG A 552 0.86 34.74 -5.44
N PHE A 553 0.55 34.41 -6.69
CA PHE A 553 1.57 34.02 -7.67
C PHE A 553 2.65 35.09 -7.87
N ALA A 554 2.26 36.36 -7.95
CA ALA A 554 3.19 37.47 -8.15
C ALA A 554 4.05 37.75 -6.90
N GLU A 555 3.44 37.68 -5.72
CA GLU A 555 4.09 37.88 -4.43
C GLU A 555 5.13 36.79 -4.16
N GLU A 556 4.79 35.51 -4.36
CA GLU A 556 5.72 34.40 -4.17
C GLU A 556 6.91 34.46 -5.15
N ALA A 557 6.63 34.82 -6.41
CA ALA A 557 7.68 34.89 -7.43
C ALA A 557 8.61 36.11 -7.26
N SER A 558 8.08 37.27 -6.85
CA SER A 558 8.82 38.53 -6.77
C SER A 558 8.13 39.55 -5.85
N PRO A 559 8.30 39.43 -4.52
CA PRO A 559 7.61 40.27 -3.54
C PRO A 559 7.90 41.77 -3.72
N ASP A 560 9.15 42.11 -4.07
CA ASP A 560 9.62 43.49 -4.19
C ASP A 560 9.28 44.15 -5.55
N SER A 561 8.50 43.47 -6.40
CA SER A 561 8.14 43.99 -7.72
C SER A 561 6.87 44.84 -7.68
N THR A 562 6.62 45.64 -8.72
CA THR A 562 5.38 46.42 -8.84
C THR A 562 4.17 45.57 -9.24
N GLY A 563 4.36 44.27 -9.53
CA GLY A 563 3.33 43.36 -9.99
C GLY A 563 2.22 43.15 -8.96
N PRO A 564 2.55 42.72 -7.72
CA PRO A 564 1.59 42.59 -6.63
C PRO A 564 0.77 43.87 -6.39
N ASP A 565 1.43 45.02 -6.26
CA ASP A 565 0.75 46.32 -6.06
C ASP A 565 -0.21 46.68 -7.20
N SER A 566 0.16 46.34 -8.44
CA SER A 566 -0.70 46.57 -9.61
C SER A 566 -1.97 45.70 -9.59
N LEU A 567 -1.86 44.45 -9.12
CA LEU A 567 -3.00 43.54 -8.99
C LEU A 567 -3.93 43.96 -7.84
N LEU A 568 -3.36 44.39 -6.72
CA LEU A 568 -4.13 45.00 -5.63
C LEU A 568 -4.86 46.26 -6.08
N THR A 569 -4.17 47.16 -6.81
CA THR A 569 -4.78 48.37 -7.37
C THR A 569 -5.93 48.01 -8.32
N TRP A 570 -5.74 47.01 -9.17
CA TRP A 570 -6.78 46.55 -10.09
C TRP A 570 -7.99 45.98 -9.34
N LEU A 571 -7.78 45.20 -8.26
CA LEU A 571 -8.85 44.68 -7.43
C LEU A 571 -9.65 45.82 -6.77
N HIS A 572 -8.95 46.82 -6.23
CA HIS A 572 -9.56 48.04 -5.64
C HIS A 572 -10.41 48.82 -6.66
N GLU A 573 -9.87 49.06 -7.86
CA GLU A 573 -10.54 49.85 -8.90
C GLU A 573 -11.77 49.13 -9.48
N ARG A 574 -11.70 47.81 -9.63
CA ARG A 574 -12.78 47.02 -10.25
C ARG A 574 -13.90 46.67 -9.27
N PHE A 575 -13.58 46.40 -8.02
CA PHE A 575 -14.55 45.96 -7.01
C PHE A 575 -14.57 46.87 -5.77
N PRO A 576 -14.76 48.20 -5.93
CA PRO A 576 -14.72 49.12 -4.81
C PRO A 576 -15.83 48.82 -3.80
N GLU A 577 -15.56 49.08 -2.52
CA GLU A 577 -16.52 48.89 -1.42
C GLU A 577 -16.97 47.44 -1.15
N THR A 578 -16.34 46.45 -1.80
CA THR A 578 -16.54 45.01 -1.52
C THR A 578 -15.68 44.51 -0.35
N GLU A 579 -15.90 43.27 0.10
CA GLU A 579 -15.01 42.59 1.08
C GLU A 579 -13.56 42.51 0.59
N TYR A 580 -13.35 42.25 -0.70
CA TYR A 580 -12.04 42.21 -1.33
C TYR A 580 -11.35 43.57 -1.27
N ASP A 581 -12.09 44.66 -1.54
CA ASP A 581 -11.56 46.02 -1.42
C ASP A 581 -11.18 46.36 0.03
N ARG A 582 -11.98 45.92 1.00
CA ARG A 582 -11.67 46.11 2.42
C ARG A 582 -10.32 45.50 2.80
N TRP A 583 -10.01 44.31 2.29
CA TRP A 583 -8.71 43.65 2.50
C TRP A 583 -7.55 44.34 1.75
N VAL A 584 -7.81 44.91 0.57
CA VAL A 584 -6.80 45.56 -0.29
C VAL A 584 -6.38 46.94 0.23
N ARG A 585 -7.31 47.76 0.71
CA ARG A 585 -7.06 49.18 1.01
C ARG A 585 -5.91 49.43 2.00
N PRO A 586 -5.80 48.70 3.13
CA PRO A 586 -4.67 48.86 4.05
C PRO A 586 -3.33 48.57 3.37
N ARG A 587 -3.27 47.58 2.46
CA ARG A 587 -2.06 47.18 1.72
C ARG A 587 -1.63 48.23 0.70
N LEU A 588 -2.58 49.00 0.15
CA LEU A 588 -2.31 50.15 -0.72
C LEU A 588 -2.09 51.46 0.04
N GLY A 589 -2.12 51.44 1.39
CA GLY A 589 -2.01 52.65 2.21
C GLY A 589 -3.21 53.61 2.08
N LEU A 590 -4.36 53.10 1.65
CA LEU A 590 -5.62 53.85 1.53
C LEU A 590 -6.37 53.86 2.87
N GLU A 591 -7.20 54.89 3.10
CA GLU A 591 -8.08 54.91 4.27
C GLU A 591 -9.01 53.69 4.24
N PRO A 592 -9.13 52.92 5.34
CA PRO A 592 -10.03 51.77 5.39
C PRO A 592 -11.48 52.22 5.19
N LEU A 593 -12.28 51.36 4.55
CA LEU A 593 -13.71 51.62 4.43
C LEU A 593 -14.34 51.72 5.83
N PRO A 594 -15.37 52.58 6.00
CA PRO A 594 -16.13 52.61 7.24
C PRO A 594 -16.49 51.18 7.66
N GLU A 595 -16.24 50.88 8.93
CA GLU A 595 -16.57 49.58 9.49
C GLU A 595 -18.09 49.37 9.31
N PRO A 596 -18.55 48.29 8.64
CA PRO A 596 -19.94 47.90 8.65
C PRO A 596 -20.22 47.59 10.10
N VAL A 597 -20.97 48.47 10.75
CA VAL A 597 -21.40 48.23 12.12
C VAL A 597 -22.34 47.02 12.03
N ASP A 598 -21.91 45.89 12.59
CA ASP A 598 -22.60 44.59 12.67
C ASP A 598 -22.79 43.81 11.35
N SER A 599 -21.72 43.37 10.67
CA SER A 599 -21.84 42.26 9.69
C SER A 599 -20.92 41.08 10.01
N ALA A 600 -21.44 39.86 9.80
CA ALA A 600 -20.74 38.59 10.05
C ALA A 600 -19.45 38.48 9.23
N GLU A 601 -19.53 38.87 7.97
CA GLU A 601 -18.43 38.96 7.02
C GLU A 601 -17.33 39.90 7.50
N TYR A 602 -17.68 41.09 8.02
CA TYR A 602 -16.69 42.04 8.52
C TYR A 602 -15.92 41.51 9.73
N SER A 603 -16.64 40.93 10.69
CA SER A 603 -16.02 40.31 11.87
C SER A 603 -15.13 39.13 11.48
N PHE A 604 -15.50 38.36 10.45
CA PHE A 604 -14.65 37.30 9.90
C PHE A 604 -13.37 37.85 9.27
N CYS A 605 -13.46 38.90 8.43
CA CYS A 605 -12.27 39.52 7.83
C CYS A 605 -11.32 40.10 8.87
N GLN A 606 -11.82 40.67 9.97
CA GLN A 606 -10.95 41.12 11.07
C GLN A 606 -10.18 39.97 11.71
N ALA A 607 -10.81 38.79 11.85
CA ALA A 607 -10.13 37.59 12.33
C ALA A 607 -9.04 37.13 11.35
N GLU A 608 -9.29 37.19 10.04
CA GLU A 608 -8.27 36.92 9.01
C GLU A 608 -7.08 37.88 9.10
N ASP A 609 -7.33 39.18 9.25
CA ASP A 609 -6.27 40.19 9.32
C ASP A 609 -5.38 40.02 10.57
N LEU A 610 -5.94 39.59 11.70
CA LEU A 610 -5.16 39.29 12.90
C LEU A 610 -4.11 38.21 12.65
N TRP A 611 -4.45 37.19 11.88
CA TRP A 611 -3.50 36.14 11.52
C TRP A 611 -2.58 36.59 10.39
N ALA A 612 -3.14 37.03 9.25
CA ALA A 612 -2.40 37.22 8.01
C ALA A 612 -1.54 38.50 7.98
N LEU A 613 -1.94 39.56 8.69
CA LEU A 613 -1.22 40.84 8.72
C LEU A 613 -0.48 41.08 10.02
N GLN A 614 -1.07 40.68 11.14
CA GLN A 614 -0.56 41.02 12.46
C GLN A 614 0.20 39.87 13.13
N GLU A 615 0.27 38.70 12.47
CA GLU A 615 0.94 37.48 12.95
C GLU A 615 0.50 37.09 14.37
N GLN A 616 -0.79 37.28 14.68
CA GLN A 616 -1.41 37.02 15.98
C GLN A 616 -2.44 35.89 15.86
N PRO A 617 -2.01 34.63 15.71
CA PRO A 617 -2.91 33.49 15.46
C PRO A 617 -3.86 33.21 16.63
N ASP A 618 -3.42 33.40 17.88
CA ASP A 618 -4.29 33.21 19.06
C ASP A 618 -5.48 34.18 19.05
N LEU A 619 -5.22 35.46 18.73
CA LEU A 619 -6.26 36.48 18.66
C LEU A 619 -7.17 36.29 17.44
N ALA A 620 -6.63 35.79 16.34
CA ALA A 620 -7.42 35.42 15.17
C ALA A 620 -8.41 34.28 15.51
N VAL A 621 -7.95 33.26 16.23
CA VAL A 621 -8.82 32.16 16.71
C VAL A 621 -9.95 32.71 17.60
N ASP A 622 -9.63 33.54 18.59
CA ASP A 622 -10.64 34.14 19.47
C ASP A 622 -11.69 34.94 18.66
N ALA A 623 -11.23 35.73 17.69
CA ALA A 623 -12.10 36.50 16.80
C ALA A 623 -12.97 35.59 15.91
N TYR A 624 -12.43 34.51 15.35
CA TYR A 624 -13.23 33.54 14.59
C TYR A 624 -14.27 32.82 15.45
N LEU A 625 -13.92 32.45 16.69
CA LEU A 625 -14.88 31.83 17.61
C LEU A 625 -16.00 32.81 17.99
N GLU A 626 -15.68 34.08 18.18
CA GLU A 626 -16.67 35.13 18.40
C GLU A 626 -17.60 35.30 17.20
N VAL A 627 -17.08 35.27 15.97
CA VAL A 627 -17.88 35.27 14.73
C VAL A 627 -18.81 34.06 14.67
N ALA A 628 -18.27 32.87 14.97
CA ALA A 628 -19.01 31.63 14.97
C ALA A 628 -20.19 31.63 15.96
N GLU A 629 -20.05 32.33 17.09
CA GLU A 629 -21.12 32.47 18.09
C GLU A 629 -22.12 33.56 17.76
N GLN A 630 -21.65 34.76 17.40
CA GLN A 630 -22.51 35.92 17.17
C GLN A 630 -23.32 35.79 15.87
N TYR A 631 -22.74 35.15 14.85
CA TYR A 631 -23.32 35.05 13.53
C TYR A 631 -23.59 33.60 13.09
N ALA A 632 -23.92 32.73 14.06
CA ALA A 632 -24.21 31.31 13.86
C ALA A 632 -25.27 31.03 12.76
N GLU A 633 -26.25 31.93 12.58
CA GLU A 633 -27.32 31.76 11.59
C GLU A 633 -26.92 32.18 10.16
N THR A 634 -25.67 32.63 9.95
CA THR A 634 -25.15 33.03 8.64
C THR A 634 -24.16 32.00 8.11
N GLU A 635 -23.82 32.06 6.82
CA GLU A 635 -22.79 31.19 6.23
C GLU A 635 -21.39 31.37 6.84
N TRP A 636 -21.15 32.54 7.46
CA TRP A 636 -19.89 32.88 8.11
C TRP A 636 -19.70 32.18 9.46
N GLY A 637 -20.78 31.83 10.16
CA GLY A 637 -20.73 31.12 11.43
C GLY A 637 -19.95 29.79 11.35
N PRO A 638 -20.37 28.83 10.48
CA PRO A 638 -19.63 27.59 10.29
C PRO A 638 -18.27 27.78 9.64
N LYS A 639 -18.11 28.76 8.74
CA LYS A 639 -16.83 29.09 8.09
C LYS A 639 -15.79 29.57 9.11
N ALA A 640 -16.17 30.44 10.04
CA ALA A 640 -15.34 30.94 11.12
C ALA A 640 -14.89 29.81 12.06
N LEU A 641 -15.83 28.94 12.43
CA LEU A 641 -15.52 27.81 13.31
C LEU A 641 -14.55 26.82 12.65
N TYR A 642 -14.68 26.61 11.35
CA TYR A 642 -13.73 25.81 10.56
C TYR A 642 -12.35 26.48 10.48
N ALA A 643 -12.28 27.78 10.20
CA ALA A 643 -11.04 28.54 10.13
C ALA A 643 -10.29 28.54 11.47
N ALA A 644 -11.01 28.71 12.58
CA ALA A 644 -10.44 28.57 13.93
C ALA A 644 -9.82 27.19 14.16
N ALA A 645 -10.54 26.12 13.79
CA ALA A 645 -10.06 24.76 13.95
C ALA A 645 -8.80 24.48 13.12
N TRP A 646 -8.76 24.97 11.86
CA TRP A 646 -7.60 24.84 10.99
C TRP A 646 -6.37 25.57 11.55
N LEU A 647 -6.55 26.80 12.05
CA LEU A 647 -5.46 27.58 12.63
C LEU A 647 -4.89 26.90 13.88
N GLN A 648 -5.78 26.37 14.72
CA GLN A 648 -5.42 25.60 15.90
C GLN A 648 -4.65 24.32 15.54
N GLU A 649 -5.02 23.62 14.47
CA GLU A 649 -4.38 22.38 14.08
C GLU A 649 -2.99 22.59 13.46
N TYR A 650 -2.86 23.55 12.54
CA TYR A 650 -1.70 23.64 11.65
C TYR A 650 -0.73 24.77 11.98
N VAL A 651 -1.20 25.83 12.65
CA VAL A 651 -0.37 27.00 12.97
C VAL A 651 0.00 27.02 14.45
N ILE A 652 -0.99 26.78 15.32
CA ILE A 652 -0.80 26.78 16.77
C ILE A 652 -0.39 25.38 17.27
N GLU A 653 -0.70 24.33 16.50
CA GLU A 653 -0.46 22.92 16.85
C GLU A 653 -1.18 22.47 18.15
N ASP A 654 -2.29 23.12 18.50
CA ASP A 654 -3.21 22.67 19.55
C ASP A 654 -4.29 21.76 18.97
N HIS A 655 -3.92 20.50 18.75
CA HIS A 655 -4.81 19.47 18.21
C HIS A 655 -6.07 19.26 19.05
N ARG A 656 -6.00 19.49 20.38
CA ARG A 656 -7.16 19.29 21.26
C ARG A 656 -8.18 20.41 21.06
N ALA A 657 -7.73 21.65 20.96
CA ALA A 657 -8.61 22.78 20.68
C ALA A 657 -9.20 22.66 19.27
N ALA A 658 -8.40 22.26 18.27
CA ALA A 658 -8.85 22.02 16.91
C ALA A 658 -9.96 20.97 16.84
N LEU A 659 -9.78 19.82 17.50
CA LEU A 659 -10.79 18.77 17.60
C LEU A 659 -12.09 19.27 18.25
N ALA A 660 -11.98 20.06 19.33
CA ALA A 660 -13.16 20.64 19.97
C ALA A 660 -13.92 21.62 19.07
N ALA A 661 -13.20 22.41 18.25
CA ALA A 661 -13.81 23.30 17.27
C ALA A 661 -14.48 22.51 16.13
N TYR A 662 -13.83 21.47 15.61
CA TYR A 662 -14.43 20.57 14.62
C TYR A 662 -15.67 19.83 15.17
N ASP A 663 -15.63 19.32 16.41
CA ASP A 663 -16.79 18.70 17.06
C ASP A 663 -17.94 19.70 17.21
N SER A 664 -17.62 20.92 17.62
CA SER A 664 -18.59 22.01 17.71
C SER A 664 -19.21 22.31 16.34
N LEU A 665 -18.44 22.22 15.24
CA LEU A 665 -18.95 22.42 13.88
C LEU A 665 -19.96 21.34 13.48
N LEU A 666 -19.69 20.08 13.83
CA LEU A 666 -20.61 18.96 13.59
C LEU A 666 -21.93 19.11 14.33
N VAL A 667 -21.88 19.59 15.57
CA VAL A 667 -23.05 19.72 16.44
C VAL A 667 -23.86 20.97 16.11
N LYS A 668 -23.20 22.13 15.97
CA LYS A 668 -23.88 23.42 15.78
C LYS A 668 -24.31 23.64 14.34
N PHE A 669 -23.57 23.12 13.35
CA PHE A 669 -23.79 23.41 11.94
C PHE A 669 -23.87 22.15 11.06
N PRO A 670 -24.78 21.20 11.35
CA PRO A 670 -24.80 19.88 10.72
C PRO A 670 -25.08 19.87 9.21
N GLN A 671 -25.52 21.00 8.63
CA GLN A 671 -25.78 21.16 7.20
C GLN A 671 -24.71 21.98 6.46
N SER A 672 -23.66 22.43 7.15
CA SER A 672 -22.57 23.19 6.52
C SER A 672 -21.72 22.31 5.60
N GLU A 673 -21.16 22.89 4.53
CA GLU A 673 -20.19 22.24 3.66
C GLU A 673 -18.92 21.76 4.40
N TYR A 674 -18.54 22.41 5.51
CA TYR A 674 -17.34 22.06 6.28
C TYR A 674 -17.51 20.80 7.15
N VAL A 675 -18.74 20.29 7.27
CA VAL A 675 -19.07 19.09 8.06
C VAL A 675 -18.31 17.86 7.56
N ALA A 676 -18.12 17.73 6.24
CA ALA A 676 -17.39 16.60 5.67
C ALA A 676 -15.93 16.55 6.19
N VAL A 677 -15.26 17.71 6.20
CA VAL A 677 -13.88 17.83 6.69
C VAL A 677 -13.83 17.63 8.21
N ALA A 678 -14.74 18.26 8.95
CA ALA A 678 -14.80 18.13 10.41
C ALA A 678 -15.04 16.67 10.86
N ARG A 679 -15.89 15.89 10.16
CA ARG A 679 -16.09 14.46 10.46
C ARG A 679 -14.82 13.64 10.29
N LYS A 680 -14.05 13.92 9.24
CA LYS A 680 -12.78 13.23 9.00
C LYS A 680 -11.75 13.53 10.09
N LYS A 681 -11.75 14.77 10.60
CA LYS A 681 -10.83 15.25 11.64
C LYS A 681 -11.20 14.77 13.05
N THR A 682 -12.50 14.69 13.36
CA THR A 682 -13.04 14.27 14.66
C THR A 682 -13.39 12.80 14.74
N ALA A 683 -13.24 12.07 13.62
CA ALA A 683 -13.30 10.63 13.62
C ALA A 683 -12.37 10.13 14.73
N PRO A 684 -12.89 9.42 15.76
CA PRO A 684 -12.07 8.99 16.87
C PRO A 684 -10.92 8.18 16.28
N LEU A 685 -9.68 8.57 16.63
CA LEU A 685 -8.54 7.69 16.44
C LEU A 685 -8.94 6.33 17.03
N PRO A 686 -8.61 5.19 16.38
CA PRO A 686 -8.69 3.92 17.07
C PRO A 686 -7.96 4.10 18.41
N PRO A 687 -8.59 3.74 19.53
CA PRO A 687 -8.15 4.22 20.84
C PRO A 687 -6.66 3.95 21.03
N GLU A 688 -5.88 5.01 21.29
CA GLU A 688 -4.55 4.85 21.86
C GLU A 688 -4.71 4.10 23.18
N GLU A 689 -3.93 3.04 23.36
CA GLU A 689 -3.87 2.30 24.63
C GLU A 689 -3.58 3.31 25.75
N PRO A 690 -4.40 3.36 26.82
CA PRO A 690 -4.16 4.33 27.88
C PRO A 690 -2.86 4.02 28.61
N GLU A 691 -2.00 5.03 28.76
CA GLU A 691 -0.88 4.97 29.70
C GLU A 691 -1.41 4.65 31.11
N GLU A 692 -0.86 3.61 31.73
CA GLU A 692 -1.28 3.08 33.02
C GLU A 692 -1.24 4.16 34.13
N PRO A 693 -2.33 4.38 34.88
CA PRO A 693 -2.21 4.87 36.24
C PRO A 693 -2.01 3.68 37.18
N ASP A 694 -0.90 3.78 37.90
CA ASP A 694 -0.45 2.90 38.97
C ASP A 694 -1.58 2.39 39.89
N SER A 695 -1.69 1.06 40.01
CA SER A 695 -2.31 0.30 41.09
C SER A 695 -3.82 0.50 41.40
N ALA A 696 -4.67 -0.39 40.87
CA ALA A 696 -5.77 -1.03 41.63
C ALA A 696 -6.43 -2.16 40.82
N GLU A 697 -6.66 -3.30 41.49
CA GLU A 697 -7.28 -4.53 40.97
C GLU A 697 -8.63 -4.28 40.27
N VAL A 698 -8.70 -4.59 38.96
CA VAL A 698 -9.96 -4.95 38.29
C VAL A 698 -9.66 -6.11 37.33
N VAL A 699 -10.33 -7.23 37.54
CA VAL A 699 -10.26 -8.44 36.70
C VAL A 699 -10.86 -8.12 35.33
N PRO A 700 -10.13 -8.26 34.21
CA PRO A 700 -10.71 -8.06 32.89
C PRO A 700 -11.54 -9.28 32.48
N ASP A 701 -12.72 -9.00 31.94
CA ASP A 701 -13.61 -9.96 31.29
C ASP A 701 -13.01 -10.36 29.93
N THR A 702 -11.98 -11.22 29.95
CA THR A 702 -11.30 -11.76 28.76
C THR A 702 -12.07 -12.89 28.07
N THR A 703 -13.27 -13.22 28.51
CA THR A 703 -13.86 -14.52 28.18
C THR A 703 -14.48 -14.64 26.78
N LEU A 704 -14.97 -13.55 26.16
CA LEU A 704 -15.74 -13.68 24.92
C LEU A 704 -14.89 -13.69 23.63
N ALA A 705 -13.76 -13.00 23.60
CA ALA A 705 -12.85 -13.00 22.45
C ALA A 705 -11.93 -14.24 22.43
N GLU A 706 -11.52 -14.74 23.60
CA GLU A 706 -10.77 -15.99 23.71
C GLU A 706 -11.64 -17.23 23.45
N GLU A 707 -12.95 -17.21 23.79
CA GLU A 707 -13.87 -18.30 23.45
C GLU A 707 -14.17 -18.39 21.93
N LEU A 708 -14.09 -17.28 21.19
CA LEU A 708 -14.37 -17.26 19.75
C LEU A 708 -13.12 -17.54 18.88
N ALA A 709 -11.92 -17.47 19.45
CA ALA A 709 -10.65 -17.72 18.76
C ALA A 709 -10.00 -19.09 19.08
N ALA A 710 -10.61 -19.90 19.94
CA ALA A 710 -10.14 -21.25 20.21
C ALA A 710 -10.37 -22.17 18.99
N VAL A 711 -9.29 -22.64 18.38
CA VAL A 711 -9.31 -23.67 17.34
C VAL A 711 -9.82 -24.97 17.98
N GLU A 712 -11.11 -25.26 17.84
CA GLU A 712 -11.62 -26.61 18.09
C GLU A 712 -10.87 -27.58 17.15
N PRO A 713 -10.26 -28.67 17.66
CA PRO A 713 -9.65 -29.66 16.78
C PRO A 713 -10.72 -30.21 15.83
N VAL A 714 -10.41 -30.27 14.52
CA VAL A 714 -11.32 -30.79 13.48
C VAL A 714 -11.85 -32.16 13.93
N GLN A 715 -13.12 -32.21 14.30
CA GLN A 715 -13.76 -33.46 14.70
C GLN A 715 -13.78 -34.43 13.50
N PRO A 716 -13.74 -35.75 13.70
CA PRO A 716 -13.89 -36.67 12.57
C PRO A 716 -15.26 -36.49 11.91
N ALA A 717 -15.29 -36.45 10.56
CA ALA A 717 -16.52 -36.27 9.79
C ALA A 717 -17.57 -37.33 10.18
N PRO A 718 -18.86 -36.95 10.30
CA PRO A 718 -19.93 -37.89 10.63
C PRO A 718 -19.99 -39.06 9.65
N THR A 719 -20.02 -40.30 10.17
CA THR A 719 -19.92 -41.53 9.37
C THR A 719 -21.12 -41.81 8.45
N GLN A 720 -22.21 -41.04 8.55
CA GLN A 720 -23.38 -41.12 7.68
C GLN A 720 -23.98 -39.73 7.43
N GLY A 721 -24.43 -39.50 6.19
CA GLY A 721 -25.08 -38.26 5.77
C GLY A 721 -24.17 -37.32 4.96
N SER A 722 -24.75 -36.20 4.56
CA SER A 722 -24.04 -35.05 4.00
C SER A 722 -24.51 -33.77 4.68
N GLY A 723 -23.59 -32.83 4.88
CA GLY A 723 -23.87 -31.54 5.50
C GLY A 723 -23.05 -30.43 4.84
N PRO A 724 -23.64 -29.24 4.61
CA PRO A 724 -22.90 -28.10 4.10
C PRO A 724 -21.92 -27.59 5.16
N PRO A 725 -20.89 -26.82 4.76
CA PRO A 725 -20.04 -26.13 5.72
C PRO A 725 -20.84 -25.13 6.57
N GLU A 726 -20.42 -24.95 7.82
CA GLU A 726 -21.05 -24.03 8.77
C GLU A 726 -20.05 -22.98 9.26
N LEU A 727 -20.43 -21.70 9.24
CA LEU A 727 -19.61 -20.61 9.76
C LEU A 727 -19.45 -20.74 11.28
N ILE A 728 -18.20 -20.81 11.77
CA ILE A 728 -17.92 -20.88 13.21
C ILE A 728 -18.33 -19.56 13.86
N GLY A 729 -19.21 -19.64 14.87
CA GLY A 729 -19.82 -18.47 15.51
C GLY A 729 -21.02 -17.86 14.76
N GLY A 730 -21.32 -18.35 13.55
CA GLY A 730 -22.46 -17.92 12.74
C GLY A 730 -22.42 -16.44 12.31
N GLU A 731 -23.55 -15.94 11.82
CA GLU A 731 -23.65 -14.56 11.29
C GLU A 731 -23.32 -13.49 12.35
N ARG A 732 -23.65 -13.73 13.62
CA ARG A 732 -23.34 -12.79 14.70
C ARG A 732 -21.84 -12.61 14.92
N ALA A 733 -21.05 -13.67 14.72
CA ALA A 733 -19.59 -13.57 14.81
C ALA A 733 -19.01 -12.83 13.62
N LEU A 734 -19.58 -13.01 12.42
CA LEU A 734 -19.20 -12.25 11.23
C LEU A 734 -19.55 -10.76 11.36
N GLU A 735 -20.76 -10.43 11.83
CA GLU A 735 -21.16 -9.05 12.11
C GLU A 735 -20.23 -8.43 13.17
N ALA A 736 -19.98 -9.13 14.28
CA ALA A 736 -19.07 -8.68 15.33
C ALA A 736 -17.63 -8.49 14.81
N PHE A 737 -17.16 -9.37 13.91
CA PHE A 737 -15.84 -9.27 13.30
C PHE A 737 -15.73 -8.05 12.38
N ILE A 738 -16.75 -7.80 11.55
CA ILE A 738 -16.81 -6.61 10.67
C ILE A 738 -16.76 -5.33 11.51
N HIS A 739 -17.56 -5.26 12.58
CA HIS A 739 -17.55 -4.12 13.49
C HIS A 739 -16.23 -3.98 14.24
N SER A 740 -15.67 -5.07 14.78
CA SER A 740 -14.45 -5.01 15.61
C SER A 740 -13.19 -4.70 14.81
N ASN A 741 -13.16 -5.07 13.52
CA ASN A 741 -12.02 -4.82 12.63
C ASN A 741 -12.26 -3.62 11.70
N HIS A 742 -13.30 -2.83 11.94
CA HIS A 742 -13.61 -1.61 11.17
C HIS A 742 -13.71 -1.85 9.65
N LEU A 743 -14.22 -3.01 9.24
CA LEU A 743 -14.33 -3.39 7.82
C LEU A 743 -15.55 -2.74 7.14
N TYR A 744 -15.87 -1.51 7.48
CA TYR A 744 -16.92 -0.74 6.82
C TYR A 744 -16.29 0.17 5.76
N PRO A 745 -16.74 0.16 4.50
CA PRO A 745 -16.12 1.02 3.48
C PRO A 745 -16.26 2.49 3.83
N LEU A 746 -15.12 3.20 3.85
CA LEU A 746 -15.05 4.59 4.32
C LEU A 746 -15.98 5.52 3.53
N VAL A 747 -16.00 5.40 2.19
CA VAL A 747 -16.86 6.19 1.29
C VAL A 747 -18.35 5.92 1.56
N ALA A 748 -18.71 4.68 1.91
CA ALA A 748 -20.08 4.31 2.24
C ALA A 748 -20.51 4.80 3.62
N MET A 749 -19.57 4.79 4.58
CA MET A 749 -19.74 5.31 5.93
C MET A 749 -19.97 6.83 5.89
N GLU A 750 -19.17 7.55 5.10
CA GLU A 750 -19.28 9.00 4.87
C GLU A 750 -20.61 9.39 4.23
N ALA A 751 -21.15 8.54 3.35
CA ALA A 751 -22.44 8.74 2.70
C ALA A 751 -23.66 8.29 3.55
N GLY A 752 -23.44 7.71 4.75
CA GLY A 752 -24.52 7.22 5.61
C GLY A 752 -25.29 6.03 5.02
N LEU A 753 -24.67 5.28 4.10
CA LEU A 753 -25.30 4.21 3.35
C LEU A 753 -25.06 2.88 4.03
N THR A 754 -26.10 2.06 4.22
CA THR A 754 -25.99 0.64 4.57
C THR A 754 -25.83 -0.22 3.32
N GLY A 755 -25.09 -1.31 3.41
CA GLY A 755 -24.81 -2.18 2.26
C GLY A 755 -25.18 -3.65 2.49
N GLU A 756 -25.65 -4.32 1.45
CA GLU A 756 -25.83 -5.78 1.43
C GLU A 756 -25.04 -6.37 0.25
N VAL A 757 -24.18 -7.34 0.58
CA VAL A 757 -23.25 -7.93 -0.38
C VAL A 757 -23.39 -9.44 -0.37
N THR A 758 -23.53 -10.03 -1.55
CA THR A 758 -23.58 -11.48 -1.71
C THR A 758 -22.31 -11.95 -2.37
N VAL A 759 -21.57 -12.83 -1.69
CA VAL A 759 -20.28 -13.38 -2.13
C VAL A 759 -20.39 -14.89 -2.26
N SER A 760 -19.96 -15.43 -3.39
CA SER A 760 -19.77 -16.87 -3.61
C SER A 760 -18.31 -17.26 -3.39
N PHE A 761 -18.04 -18.40 -2.76
CA PHE A 761 -16.69 -18.89 -2.49
C PHE A 761 -16.69 -20.41 -2.24
N ILE A 762 -15.52 -21.05 -2.18
CA ILE A 762 -15.37 -22.47 -1.88
C ILE A 762 -14.79 -22.62 -0.48
N VAL A 763 -15.42 -23.43 0.37
CA VAL A 763 -14.84 -23.87 1.64
C VAL A 763 -14.08 -25.17 1.40
N ASP A 764 -12.79 -25.19 1.73
CA ASP A 764 -11.95 -26.36 1.56
C ASP A 764 -12.18 -27.44 2.64
N THR A 765 -11.51 -28.59 2.50
CA THR A 765 -11.64 -29.72 3.45
C THR A 765 -11.09 -29.42 4.86
N GLN A 766 -10.42 -28.28 5.05
CA GLN A 766 -9.90 -27.80 6.33
C GLN A 766 -10.73 -26.63 6.90
N GLY A 767 -11.80 -26.21 6.20
CA GLY A 767 -12.67 -25.14 6.67
C GLY A 767 -12.21 -23.72 6.31
N HIS A 768 -11.26 -23.59 5.37
CA HIS A 768 -10.80 -22.29 4.88
C HIS A 768 -11.59 -21.87 3.63
N PRO A 769 -12.11 -20.64 3.60
CA PRO A 769 -12.78 -20.11 2.42
C PRO A 769 -11.76 -19.56 1.40
N ARG A 770 -11.97 -19.85 0.11
CA ARG A 770 -11.13 -19.44 -1.02
C ARG A 770 -11.96 -19.23 -2.29
N ASP A 771 -11.34 -18.73 -3.36
CA ASP A 771 -11.98 -18.56 -4.68
C ASP A 771 -13.25 -17.70 -4.65
N PHE A 772 -13.13 -16.51 -4.06
CA PHE A 772 -14.23 -15.57 -3.88
C PHE A 772 -14.67 -14.91 -5.20
N GLN A 773 -15.97 -14.80 -5.39
CA GLN A 773 -16.62 -14.09 -6.48
C GLN A 773 -17.75 -13.23 -5.92
N LEU A 774 -17.69 -11.93 -6.20
CA LEU A 774 -18.77 -10.99 -5.88
C LEU A 774 -19.96 -11.29 -6.80
N ILE A 775 -21.11 -11.65 -6.20
CA ILE A 775 -22.33 -11.98 -6.96
C ILE A 775 -23.23 -10.74 -7.07
N ALA A 776 -23.39 -10.01 -5.98
CA ALA A 776 -24.21 -8.80 -5.93
C ALA A 776 -23.73 -7.87 -4.81
N GLU A 777 -23.88 -6.58 -5.03
CA GLU A 777 -23.57 -5.52 -4.08
C GLU A 777 -24.63 -4.41 -4.25
N GLU A 778 -25.28 -4.03 -3.15
CA GLU A 778 -26.21 -2.91 -3.11
C GLU A 778 -25.93 -2.04 -1.87
N PRO A 779 -25.65 -0.73 -2.03
CA PRO A 779 -25.45 0.01 -3.28
C PRO A 779 -24.09 -0.27 -3.95
N GLN A 780 -24.04 -0.25 -5.29
CA GLN A 780 -22.81 -0.45 -6.06
C GLN A 780 -21.88 0.77 -6.02
N GLY A 781 -20.57 0.54 -6.09
CA GLY A 781 -19.57 1.61 -6.21
C GLY A 781 -19.10 2.21 -4.89
N PHE A 782 -19.34 1.52 -3.77
CA PHE A 782 -18.99 1.96 -2.42
C PHE A 782 -18.09 0.96 -1.69
N ASP A 783 -17.47 0.03 -2.41
CA ASP A 783 -16.49 -0.96 -1.93
C ASP A 783 -16.99 -1.93 -0.83
N PHE A 784 -18.31 -2.08 -0.66
CA PHE A 784 -18.86 -3.10 0.25
C PHE A 784 -18.44 -4.51 -0.19
N GLY A 785 -18.33 -4.73 -1.51
CA GLY A 785 -17.85 -5.98 -2.10
C GLY A 785 -16.50 -6.44 -1.58
N VAL A 786 -15.55 -5.50 -1.49
CA VAL A 786 -14.16 -5.77 -1.07
C VAL A 786 -14.14 -6.12 0.42
N MET A 787 -14.81 -5.31 1.25
CA MET A 787 -14.87 -5.53 2.69
C MET A 787 -15.58 -6.83 3.07
N ALA A 788 -16.62 -7.22 2.31
CA ALA A 788 -17.33 -8.48 2.54
C ALA A 788 -16.42 -9.69 2.29
N ILE A 789 -15.61 -9.64 1.23
CA ILE A 789 -14.64 -10.68 0.91
C ILE A 789 -13.55 -10.75 1.98
N GLU A 790 -13.01 -9.62 2.41
CA GLU A 790 -11.98 -9.54 3.45
C GLU A 790 -12.47 -10.10 4.81
N ALA A 791 -13.71 -9.76 5.19
CA ALA A 791 -14.35 -10.32 6.38
C ALA A 791 -14.48 -11.84 6.26
N LEU A 792 -15.02 -12.35 5.14
CA LEU A 792 -15.22 -13.79 4.94
C LEU A 792 -13.91 -14.58 4.84
N GLN A 793 -12.85 -14.00 4.26
CA GLN A 793 -11.50 -14.59 4.22
C GLN A 793 -10.93 -14.85 5.61
N SER A 794 -11.25 -13.97 6.55
CA SER A 794 -10.76 -14.03 7.93
C SER A 794 -11.56 -15.02 8.79
N MET A 795 -12.76 -15.42 8.35
CA MET A 795 -13.58 -16.38 9.07
C MET A 795 -13.08 -17.83 8.93
N ARG A 796 -13.57 -18.69 9.82
CA ARG A 796 -13.38 -20.15 9.75
C ARG A 796 -14.70 -20.87 9.69
N PHE A 797 -14.73 -21.95 8.93
CA PHE A 797 -15.91 -22.78 8.74
C PHE A 797 -15.64 -24.20 9.26
N ARG A 798 -16.67 -24.87 9.76
CA ARG A 798 -16.66 -26.32 9.85
C ARG A 798 -16.76 -26.87 8.42
N PRO A 799 -15.83 -27.72 7.96
CA PRO A 799 -15.84 -28.18 6.58
C PRO A 799 -17.09 -29.00 6.25
N GLY A 800 -17.56 -28.90 5.01
CA GLY A 800 -18.67 -29.71 4.50
C GLY A 800 -18.25 -31.17 4.38
N TYR A 801 -19.20 -32.10 4.58
CA TYR A 801 -18.90 -33.53 4.55
C TYR A 801 -19.94 -34.33 3.76
N GLN A 802 -19.50 -35.46 3.21
CA GLN A 802 -20.32 -36.43 2.51
C GLN A 802 -19.77 -37.83 2.76
N GLU A 803 -20.63 -38.76 3.20
CA GLU A 803 -20.29 -40.18 3.39
C GLU A 803 -19.05 -40.43 4.27
N GLY A 804 -18.88 -39.63 5.33
CA GLY A 804 -17.76 -39.78 6.27
C GLY A 804 -16.44 -39.16 5.81
N GLN A 805 -16.44 -38.33 4.77
CA GLN A 805 -15.27 -37.56 4.31
C GLN A 805 -15.60 -36.07 4.20
N TYR A 806 -14.63 -35.22 4.55
CA TYR A 806 -14.71 -33.79 4.25
C TYR A 806 -14.50 -33.54 2.77
N VAL A 807 -15.35 -32.71 2.18
CA VAL A 807 -15.34 -32.37 0.75
C VAL A 807 -15.32 -30.85 0.59
N GLU A 808 -14.72 -30.38 -0.49
CA GLU A 808 -14.82 -28.97 -0.86
C GLU A 808 -16.25 -28.65 -1.26
N PHE A 809 -16.75 -27.50 -0.82
CA PHE A 809 -18.16 -27.16 -0.99
C PHE A 809 -18.32 -25.69 -1.37
N PRO A 810 -18.99 -25.37 -2.51
CA PRO A 810 -19.28 -24.00 -2.88
C PRO A 810 -20.37 -23.44 -1.97
N MET A 811 -20.13 -22.24 -1.44
CA MET A 811 -21.05 -21.50 -0.59
C MET A 811 -21.36 -20.13 -1.18
N THR A 812 -22.50 -19.59 -0.77
CA THR A 812 -22.88 -18.21 -1.03
C THR A 812 -23.30 -17.61 0.31
N GLN A 813 -22.65 -16.53 0.71
CA GLN A 813 -22.95 -15.83 1.96
C GLN A 813 -23.31 -14.39 1.66
N THR A 814 -24.38 -13.92 2.29
CA THR A 814 -24.76 -12.52 2.28
C THR A 814 -24.20 -11.85 3.53
N VAL A 815 -23.47 -10.75 3.33
CA VAL A 815 -22.85 -9.91 4.35
C VAL A 815 -23.61 -8.60 4.40
N ARG A 816 -24.00 -8.18 5.60
CA ARG A 816 -24.76 -6.94 5.81
C ARG A 816 -23.94 -5.95 6.60
N PHE A 817 -23.81 -4.76 6.04
CA PHE A 817 -23.16 -3.62 6.66
C PHE A 817 -24.23 -2.70 7.23
N ARG A 818 -24.20 -2.53 8.54
CA ARG A 818 -25.08 -1.62 9.28
C ARG A 818 -24.23 -0.58 10.01
N LEU A 819 -24.70 0.66 9.99
CA LEU A 819 -24.12 1.79 10.72
C LEU A 819 -24.53 1.76 12.20
#